data_AF-A0A9D4W2I0-F1
#
_entry.id   AF-A0A9D4W2I0-F1
#
_cell.length_a   1.000
_cell.length_b   1.000
_cell.length_c   1.000
_cell.angle_alpha   90.00
_cell.angle_beta   90.00
_cell.angle_gamma   90.00
#
_symmetry.space_group_name_H-M   'P 1'
#
loop_
_entity.id
_entity.type
_entity.pdbx_description
1 polymer ?
#
loop_
_entity_poly.entity_id
_entity_poly.type
_entity_poly.pdbx_seq_one_letter_code
_entity_poly.pdbx_strand_id
1 'polypeptide(L)'
;MFIPSLLCSLQIFLIITFISQTTAVVVYTNNYHYACDQSNNKANYTTNSTYHKNLNTLLTTLTSNTDINYGFYNFSFGENNDRVYSIGLCRGDLLPNDCRRCLSGSRTNLTSICPNQREAVFWSENERCMLRYSDRLILGVMEDAPYFSSNNLDDSVDVSLSDEVVTTLLNNLTSRAVKGDSRIKYAVGSLPGPQYEVIYGLVQCTPDLSENDCNSCLAENLQQIPSCCKGKIGGRVVRPSCNMRFETSSLFYEPRASPPLPPPSPLSPPPNTTGKSNNSNTIGIAVAVPVAIVALVFIFLCIYFRKRKSQKKFEEIQKEDEDDKIEISESLQFDFNTICNATNDFFVSNKLGEGGFGVVYKLSNGQEIAVKRLSRDSGQGDSEFKNEVLLVARLQHRNLVRLLGFCLEGRERLLIYEFVLNKSLDYFIFDQAKRGQLYWEMRYKIILGIARGILYLHEDSRLRIIHRDLKASNILLDEEMNPKIADFGMARLFGEDQTQENTNKIVGTYGYMAPEYVMHGQFSVKSDVFSFGILILEIVSGIKNSGVRDGENTEYLSSFAWRNWKEGMATNIIDPALNNDSRNEIMRCIHIGLLCVQENVASRPTMNSVVVMLNSHSITLPMPLEPAFHMDVRNLQDIKSRGHSSAQESINEISNTELYPR
;
A
#
# COMPACT_ATOMS: atom_id res chain seq x y z
N MET A 1 -49.63 35.10 -11.60
CA MET A 1 -48.36 35.85 -11.79
C MET A 1 -47.77 36.00 -10.38
N PHE A 2 -46.48 35.69 -10.15
CA PHE A 2 -45.79 35.51 -8.83
C PHE A 2 -45.69 34.08 -8.24
N ILE A 3 -45.34 33.07 -9.04
CA ILE A 3 -44.84 31.78 -8.50
C ILE A 3 -43.45 31.35 -9.07
N PRO A 4 -42.99 31.75 -10.28
CA PRO A 4 -41.72 31.23 -10.79
C PRO A 4 -40.47 31.93 -10.23
N SER A 5 -40.58 33.06 -9.52
CA SER A 5 -39.44 33.80 -8.95
C SER A 5 -38.95 33.27 -7.60
N LEU A 6 -39.81 32.56 -6.84
CA LEU A 6 -39.48 32.05 -5.50
C LEU A 6 -38.69 30.72 -5.56
N LEU A 7 -38.93 29.91 -6.59
CA LEU A 7 -38.22 28.64 -6.82
C LEU A 7 -36.77 28.86 -7.30
N CYS A 8 -36.55 29.91 -8.09
CA CYS A 8 -35.21 30.25 -8.58
C CYS A 8 -34.32 30.83 -7.47
N SER A 9 -34.91 31.58 -6.53
CA SER A 9 -34.18 32.13 -5.37
C SER A 9 -33.88 31.07 -4.30
N LEU A 10 -34.75 30.06 -4.11
CA LEU A 10 -34.44 28.90 -3.26
C LEU A 10 -33.34 28.00 -3.84
N GLN A 11 -33.29 27.82 -5.16
CA GLN A 11 -32.25 27.03 -5.83
C GLN A 11 -30.87 27.69 -5.73
N ILE A 12 -30.80 29.02 -5.83
CA ILE A 12 -29.53 29.76 -5.68
C ILE A 12 -29.04 29.73 -4.22
N PHE A 13 -29.94 29.80 -3.23
CA PHE A 13 -29.57 29.72 -1.81
C PHE A 13 -29.12 28.31 -1.39
N LEU A 14 -29.72 27.26 -1.96
CA LEU A 14 -29.29 25.87 -1.78
C LEU A 14 -27.95 25.58 -2.45
N ILE A 15 -27.65 26.21 -3.61
CA ILE A 15 -26.36 26.07 -4.29
C ILE A 15 -25.24 26.80 -3.52
N ILE A 16 -25.51 27.98 -2.97
CA ILE A 16 -24.51 28.73 -2.18
C ILE A 16 -24.22 28.06 -0.83
N THR A 17 -25.22 27.41 -0.21
CA THR A 17 -25.02 26.60 1.01
C THR A 17 -24.35 25.25 0.74
N PHE A 18 -24.55 24.65 -0.44
CA PHE A 18 -23.80 23.45 -0.85
C PHE A 18 -22.33 23.74 -1.21
N ILE A 19 -22.04 24.92 -1.77
CA ILE A 19 -20.67 25.34 -2.10
C ILE A 19 -19.87 25.75 -0.85
N SER A 20 -20.52 26.03 0.29
CA SER A 20 -19.84 26.37 1.55
C SER A 20 -19.71 25.20 2.54
N GLN A 21 -20.09 23.97 2.16
CA GLN A 21 -19.89 22.76 2.98
C GLN A 21 -19.44 21.55 2.16
N THR A 22 -18.32 21.63 1.45
CA THR A 22 -17.52 20.43 1.10
C THR A 22 -16.07 20.83 0.77
N THR A 23 -15.43 21.58 1.66
CA THR A 23 -14.00 21.39 1.89
C THR A 23 -13.84 20.36 3.00
N ALA A 24 -14.22 19.11 2.71
CA ALA A 24 -13.56 18.00 3.38
C ALA A 24 -12.12 18.03 2.88
N VAL A 25 -11.28 18.79 3.58
CA VAL A 25 -9.83 18.62 3.50
C VAL A 25 -9.61 17.17 3.88
N VAL A 26 -9.38 16.33 2.87
CA VAL A 26 -8.78 15.02 3.10
C VAL A 26 -7.43 15.35 3.70
N VAL A 27 -7.33 15.26 5.02
CA VAL A 27 -6.05 15.24 5.71
C VAL A 27 -5.41 13.93 5.29
N TYR A 28 -4.66 13.96 4.20
CA TYR A 28 -3.66 12.94 3.93
C TYR A 28 -2.70 12.99 5.10
N THR A 29 -2.74 11.98 5.97
CA THR A 29 -1.66 11.79 6.94
C THR A 29 -0.43 11.40 6.14
N ASN A 30 0.33 12.42 5.73
CA ASN A 30 1.66 12.25 5.18
C ASN A 30 2.47 11.40 6.17
N ASN A 31 2.78 10.15 5.83
CA ASN A 31 3.49 9.20 6.70
C ASN A 31 5.01 9.52 6.81
N TYR A 32 5.40 10.78 6.54
CA TYR A 32 6.74 11.32 6.63
C TYR A 32 6.73 12.50 7.61
N HIS A 33 7.86 12.75 8.26
CA HIS A 33 8.01 13.85 9.20
C HIS A 33 9.01 14.86 8.68
N TYR A 34 8.79 16.13 8.98
CA TYR A 34 9.73 17.18 8.63
C TYR A 34 9.70 18.28 9.66
N ALA A 35 10.81 19.01 9.75
CA ALA A 35 10.85 20.28 10.45
C ALA A 35 11.68 21.25 9.64
N CYS A 36 11.10 22.43 9.43
CA CYS A 36 11.81 23.60 8.97
C CYS A 36 12.23 24.42 10.21
N ASP A 37 13.18 25.33 10.07
CA ASP A 37 13.48 26.27 11.14
C ASP A 37 12.22 27.07 11.53
N GLN A 38 11.73 26.85 12.75
CA GLN A 38 10.57 27.54 13.32
C GLN A 38 10.97 28.76 14.15
N SER A 39 12.28 29.01 14.31
CA SER A 39 12.75 30.18 15.04
C SER A 39 12.84 31.37 14.08
N ASN A 40 11.97 32.37 14.28
CA ASN A 40 11.99 33.67 13.58
C ASN A 40 13.31 34.47 13.77
N ASN A 41 14.37 33.86 14.30
CA ASN A 41 15.65 34.48 14.67
C ASN A 41 16.84 34.04 13.82
N LYS A 42 16.69 33.10 12.87
CA LYS A 42 17.74 32.76 11.90
C LYS A 42 17.35 33.23 10.49
N ALA A 43 18.31 33.80 9.79
CA ALA A 43 18.09 34.42 8.49
C ALA A 43 17.75 33.35 7.44
N ASN A 44 16.63 33.51 6.72
CA ASN A 44 16.36 32.76 5.50
C ASN A 44 17.40 33.09 4.41
N TYR A 45 17.69 32.15 3.53
CA TYR A 45 18.52 32.44 2.36
C TYR A 45 17.67 32.96 1.19
N THR A 46 18.19 33.91 0.42
CA THR A 46 17.51 34.39 -0.79
C THR A 46 17.67 33.40 -1.94
N THR A 47 16.62 33.19 -2.74
CA THR A 47 16.70 32.39 -3.97
C THR A 47 17.84 32.88 -4.87
N ASN A 48 18.64 31.94 -5.37
CA ASN A 48 19.85 32.18 -6.18
C ASN A 48 21.04 32.83 -5.47
N SER A 49 21.00 33.00 -4.14
CA SER A 49 22.17 33.34 -3.33
C SER A 49 23.29 32.31 -3.44
N THR A 50 24.49 32.68 -2.99
CA THR A 50 25.64 31.76 -2.89
C THR A 50 25.30 30.55 -2.02
N TYR A 51 24.71 30.76 -0.84
CA TYR A 51 24.17 29.69 -0.01
C TYR A 51 23.22 28.75 -0.76
N HIS A 52 22.24 29.29 -1.52
CA HIS A 52 21.30 28.46 -2.29
C HIS A 52 22.00 27.57 -3.31
N LYS A 53 23.01 28.11 -4.02
CA LYS A 53 23.80 27.34 -4.97
C LYS A 53 24.64 26.27 -4.27
N ASN A 54 25.25 26.60 -3.14
CA ASN A 54 26.03 25.68 -2.32
C ASN A 54 25.17 24.52 -1.79
N LEU A 55 23.98 24.82 -1.29
CA LEU A 55 23.01 23.82 -0.83
C LEU A 55 22.61 22.87 -1.96
N ASN A 56 22.26 23.39 -3.14
CA ASN A 56 21.89 22.56 -4.28
C ASN A 56 23.04 21.65 -4.75
N THR A 57 24.27 22.17 -4.80
CA THR A 57 25.47 21.38 -5.13
C THR A 57 25.71 20.29 -4.11
N LEU A 58 25.63 20.62 -2.81
CA LEU A 58 25.84 19.69 -1.71
C LEU A 58 24.81 18.56 -1.71
N LEU A 59 23.52 18.89 -1.82
CA LEU A 59 22.45 17.89 -1.84
C LEU A 59 22.50 17.03 -3.11
N THR A 60 22.90 17.60 -4.26
CA THR A 60 23.14 16.80 -5.48
C THR A 60 24.25 15.79 -5.25
N THR A 61 25.40 16.25 -4.77
CA THR A 61 26.57 15.41 -4.50
C THR A 61 26.23 14.29 -3.52
N LEU A 62 25.49 14.60 -2.44
CA LEU A 62 25.06 13.62 -1.46
C LEU A 62 24.21 12.52 -2.10
N THR A 63 23.21 12.89 -2.90
CA THR A 63 22.26 11.94 -3.50
C THR A 63 22.82 11.12 -4.66
N SER A 64 23.85 11.62 -5.35
CA SER A 64 24.51 10.93 -6.46
C SER A 64 25.76 10.16 -6.06
N ASN A 65 26.23 10.25 -4.81
CA ASN A 65 27.46 9.58 -4.37
C ASN A 65 27.29 8.05 -4.36
N THR A 66 28.08 7.35 -5.18
CA THR A 66 28.06 5.89 -5.29
C THR A 66 29.12 5.18 -4.45
N ASP A 67 30.11 5.91 -3.94
CA ASP A 67 31.24 5.36 -3.19
C ASP A 67 30.83 4.93 -1.78
N ILE A 68 29.85 5.62 -1.19
CA ILE A 68 29.26 5.26 0.09
C ILE A 68 28.22 4.15 -0.12
N ASN A 69 28.48 2.98 0.46
CA ASN A 69 27.63 1.80 0.39
C ASN A 69 27.05 1.35 1.74
N TYR A 70 27.33 2.08 2.82
CA TYR A 70 26.90 1.77 4.18
C TYR A 70 25.77 2.68 4.70
N GLY A 71 25.31 3.64 3.89
CA GLY A 71 24.07 4.39 4.15
C GLY A 71 24.19 5.63 5.03
N PHE A 72 25.40 6.06 5.40
CA PHE A 72 25.62 7.32 6.12
C PHE A 72 26.46 8.29 5.29
N TYR A 73 25.93 9.48 5.07
CA TYR A 73 26.50 10.53 4.24
C TYR A 73 26.66 11.78 5.08
N ASN A 74 27.87 12.33 5.14
CA ASN A 74 28.19 13.55 5.85
C ASN A 74 29.02 14.47 4.95
N PHE A 75 28.40 15.51 4.42
CA PHE A 75 29.10 16.42 3.51
C PHE A 75 29.00 17.86 3.99
N SER A 76 29.96 18.67 3.57
CA SER A 76 29.92 20.12 3.71
C SER A 76 30.39 20.79 2.44
N PHE A 77 29.81 21.93 2.09
CA PHE A 77 30.21 22.69 0.91
C PHE A 77 30.07 24.20 1.15
N GLY A 78 30.96 24.99 0.57
CA GLY A 78 31.00 26.45 0.75
C GLY A 78 31.85 26.93 1.92
N GLU A 79 31.94 28.24 2.07
CA GLU A 79 32.81 28.91 3.03
C GLU A 79 32.07 30.03 3.77
N ASN A 80 32.59 30.39 4.96
CA ASN A 80 32.10 31.47 5.80
C ASN A 80 30.57 31.37 6.03
N ASN A 81 29.85 32.48 5.84
CA ASN A 81 28.41 32.54 6.00
C ASN A 81 27.66 31.70 4.97
N ASP A 82 28.26 31.28 3.85
CA ASP A 82 27.60 30.50 2.80
C ASP A 82 27.88 28.99 2.89
N ARG A 83 28.53 28.52 3.98
CA ARG A 83 28.80 27.10 4.20
C ARG A 83 27.52 26.35 4.58
N VAL A 84 27.37 25.16 4.03
CA VAL A 84 26.26 24.23 4.30
C VAL A 84 26.83 22.91 4.80
N TYR A 85 26.22 22.34 5.83
CA TYR A 85 26.46 20.98 6.31
C TYR A 85 25.23 20.12 6.02
N SER A 86 25.43 18.86 5.65
CA SER A 86 24.34 17.91 5.44
C SER A 86 24.64 16.53 6.01
N ILE A 87 23.58 15.90 6.51
CA ILE A 87 23.57 14.51 6.94
C ILE A 87 22.48 13.77 6.16
N GLY A 88 22.85 12.67 5.54
CA GLY A 88 21.94 11.66 5.01
C GLY A 88 22.13 10.35 5.77
N LEU A 89 21.07 9.82 6.38
CA LEU A 89 21.11 8.56 7.10
C LEU A 89 20.04 7.62 6.55
N CYS A 90 20.45 6.50 5.99
CA CYS A 90 19.55 5.43 5.59
C CYS A 90 19.43 4.39 6.70
N ARG A 91 18.27 3.75 6.79
CA ARG A 91 18.05 2.63 7.68
C ARG A 91 19.04 1.50 7.37
N GLY A 92 19.62 0.90 8.41
CA GLY A 92 20.78 0.02 8.28
C GLY A 92 20.57 -1.25 7.44
N ASP A 93 19.32 -1.63 7.17
CA ASP A 93 18.94 -2.76 6.32
C ASP A 93 18.95 -2.43 4.82
N LEU A 94 18.79 -1.16 4.42
CA LEU A 94 18.63 -0.76 3.03
C LEU A 94 19.84 -1.05 2.13
N LEU A 95 19.54 -1.45 0.89
CA LEU A 95 20.55 -1.56 -0.16
C LEU A 95 21.03 -0.17 -0.63
N PRO A 96 22.28 -0.03 -1.10
CA PRO A 96 22.83 1.27 -1.51
C PRO A 96 21.98 2.03 -2.54
N ASN A 97 21.38 1.33 -3.52
CA ASN A 97 20.52 1.94 -4.53
C ASN A 97 19.20 2.45 -3.94
N ASP A 98 18.60 1.72 -2.99
CA ASP A 98 17.35 2.12 -2.36
C ASP A 98 17.56 3.27 -1.39
N CYS A 99 18.69 3.27 -0.69
CA CYS A 99 19.17 4.37 0.13
C CYS A 99 19.31 5.67 -0.68
N ARG A 100 20.04 5.62 -1.81
CA ARG A 100 20.17 6.79 -2.72
C ARG A 100 18.83 7.27 -3.26
N ARG A 101 17.94 6.34 -3.67
CA ARG A 101 16.59 6.70 -4.13
C ARG A 101 15.80 7.41 -3.05
N CYS A 102 15.88 6.93 -1.81
CA CYS A 102 15.22 7.55 -0.65
C CYS A 102 15.76 8.97 -0.38
N LEU A 103 17.09 9.14 -0.36
CA LEU A 103 17.72 10.44 -0.15
C LEU A 103 17.41 11.42 -1.29
N SER A 104 17.36 10.94 -2.54
CA SER A 104 16.96 11.75 -3.70
C SER A 104 15.50 12.22 -3.60
N GLY A 105 14.58 11.36 -3.17
CA GLY A 105 13.18 11.76 -2.92
C GLY A 105 13.08 12.76 -1.77
N SER A 106 13.82 12.51 -0.68
CA SER A 106 13.86 13.39 0.49
C SER A 106 14.41 14.77 0.15
N ARG A 107 15.41 14.86 -0.74
CA ARG A 107 15.91 16.14 -1.26
C ARG A 107 14.80 16.94 -1.91
N THR A 108 14.10 16.35 -2.87
CA THR A 108 13.00 17.02 -3.61
C THR A 108 11.93 17.52 -2.65
N ASN A 109 11.48 16.66 -1.73
CA ASN A 109 10.46 17.00 -0.75
C ASN A 109 10.93 18.10 0.20
N LEU A 110 12.11 17.97 0.79
CA LEU A 110 12.61 18.90 1.80
C LEU A 110 12.81 20.31 1.24
N THR A 111 13.31 20.44 0.01
CA THR A 111 13.45 21.75 -0.65
C THR A 111 12.11 22.37 -1.08
N SER A 112 11.09 21.55 -1.31
CA SER A 112 9.74 22.01 -1.64
C SER A 112 8.95 22.43 -0.38
N ILE A 113 9.13 21.70 0.72
CA ILE A 113 8.38 21.90 1.97
C ILE A 113 8.99 23.02 2.81
N CYS A 114 10.32 23.12 2.85
CA CYS A 114 11.06 24.15 3.58
C CYS A 114 11.78 25.09 2.60
N PRO A 115 11.07 25.86 1.75
CA PRO A 115 11.70 26.76 0.80
C PRO A 115 12.44 27.88 1.54
N ASN A 116 13.64 28.22 1.04
CA ASN A 116 14.45 29.36 1.54
C ASN A 116 14.95 29.24 2.99
N GLN A 117 14.81 28.07 3.61
CA GLN A 117 15.24 27.81 4.99
C GLN A 117 16.71 27.40 5.03
N ARG A 118 17.49 27.92 5.99
CA ARG A 118 18.91 27.52 6.13
C ARG A 118 19.09 26.23 6.90
N GLU A 119 18.08 25.80 7.65
CA GLU A 119 18.06 24.58 8.42
C GLU A 119 16.75 23.82 8.20
N ALA A 120 16.86 22.54 7.87
CA ALA A 120 15.70 21.67 7.70
C ALA A 120 16.08 20.19 7.88
N VAL A 121 15.11 19.39 8.33
CA VAL A 121 15.22 17.95 8.46
C VAL A 121 13.97 17.26 7.94
N PHE A 122 14.16 16.14 7.25
CA PHE A 122 13.13 15.28 6.69
C PHE A 122 13.39 13.84 7.07
N TRP A 123 12.40 13.15 7.64
CA TRP A 123 12.37 11.71 7.82
C TRP A 123 11.36 11.14 6.84
N SER A 124 11.83 10.30 5.92
CA SER A 124 10.98 9.66 4.93
C SER A 124 9.99 8.70 5.55
N GLU A 125 9.02 8.27 4.76
CA GLU A 125 8.10 7.22 5.14
C GLU A 125 8.80 5.97 5.70
N ASN A 126 8.26 5.43 6.80
CA ASN A 126 8.79 4.29 7.54
C ASN A 126 10.27 4.43 7.95
N GLU A 127 10.71 5.67 8.16
CA GLU A 127 12.06 6.02 8.61
C GLU A 127 13.16 5.40 7.71
N ARG A 128 12.84 5.17 6.42
CA ARG A 128 13.77 4.55 5.47
C ARG A 128 15.03 5.40 5.32
N CYS A 129 14.90 6.72 5.26
CA CYS A 129 16.03 7.61 5.36
C CYS A 129 15.66 8.93 6.04
N MET A 130 16.69 9.59 6.56
CA MET A 130 16.65 10.96 7.04
C MET A 130 17.61 11.80 6.19
N LEU A 131 17.17 12.99 5.80
CA LEU A 131 18.00 14.01 5.18
C LEU A 131 17.85 15.31 5.97
N ARG A 132 18.97 15.89 6.41
CA ARG A 132 19.00 17.20 7.05
C ARG A 132 20.14 18.05 6.55
N TYR A 133 19.95 19.36 6.57
CA TYR A 133 21.00 20.33 6.29
C TYR A 133 20.89 21.52 7.24
N SER A 134 22.01 22.21 7.44
CA SER A 134 22.09 23.40 8.28
C SER A 134 23.28 24.28 7.87
N ASP A 135 23.22 25.57 8.23
CA ASP A 135 24.34 26.52 8.13
C ASP A 135 25.27 26.49 9.36
N ARG A 136 24.88 25.78 10.43
CA ARG A 136 25.74 25.46 11.58
C ARG A 136 26.28 24.04 11.49
N LEU A 137 27.37 23.80 12.21
CA LEU A 137 27.95 22.47 12.32
C LEU A 137 26.95 21.53 13.01
N ILE A 138 26.57 20.45 12.30
CA ILE A 138 25.68 19.39 12.77
C ILE A 138 26.39 18.03 12.91
N LEU A 139 27.63 17.93 12.43
CA LEU A 139 28.42 16.70 12.45
C LEU A 139 29.05 16.50 13.82
N GLY A 140 28.86 15.33 14.42
CA GLY A 140 29.32 14.99 15.76
C GLY A 140 28.57 15.71 16.87
N VAL A 141 27.41 16.31 16.56
CA VAL A 141 26.57 17.06 17.50
C VAL A 141 25.29 16.29 17.75
N MET A 142 25.04 15.88 18.99
CA MET A 142 23.79 15.27 19.40
C MET A 142 22.68 16.31 19.43
N GLU A 143 21.59 16.06 18.70
CA GLU A 143 20.39 16.87 18.71
C GLU A 143 19.17 16.03 19.07
N ASP A 144 18.48 16.48 20.11
CA ASP A 144 17.28 15.87 20.65
C ASP A 144 16.00 16.46 20.03
N ALA A 145 16.01 17.70 19.57
CA ALA A 145 14.84 18.37 18.97
C ALA A 145 15.07 18.77 17.49
N PRO A 146 14.00 18.83 16.67
CA PRO A 146 12.63 18.45 16.98
C PRO A 146 12.45 16.93 16.99
N TYR A 147 11.51 16.43 17.79
CA TYR A 147 11.20 15.00 17.85
C TYR A 147 9.76 14.73 17.45
N PHE A 148 9.54 13.55 16.88
CA PHE A 148 8.21 13.06 16.56
C PHE A 148 8.03 11.68 17.18
N SER A 149 6.87 11.45 17.78
CA SER A 149 6.47 10.15 18.29
C SER A 149 5.09 9.78 17.76
N SER A 150 4.87 8.52 17.44
CA SER A 150 3.55 8.01 17.06
C SER A 150 3.41 6.54 17.44
N ASN A 151 2.17 6.09 17.52
CA ASN A 151 1.78 4.75 17.88
C ASN A 151 0.76 4.19 16.88
N ASN A 152 0.52 2.89 16.94
CA ASN A 152 -0.61 2.27 16.24
C ASN A 152 -1.91 2.47 17.04
N LEU A 153 -3.05 2.40 16.36
CA LEU A 153 -4.37 2.58 16.99
C LEU A 153 -4.70 1.41 17.93
N ASP A 154 -4.25 0.20 17.59
CA ASP A 154 -4.58 -1.03 18.32
C ASP A 154 -3.84 -1.14 19.66
N ASP A 155 -4.57 -1.60 20.67
CA ASP A 155 -4.06 -1.85 22.01
C ASP A 155 -3.55 -3.29 22.15
N SER A 156 -2.50 -3.48 22.95
CA SER A 156 -1.99 -4.80 23.31
C SER A 156 -2.94 -5.50 24.29
N VAL A 157 -3.16 -6.80 24.13
CA VAL A 157 -4.07 -7.61 24.97
C VAL A 157 -3.61 -7.68 26.43
N ASP A 158 -2.30 -7.66 26.69
CA ASP A 158 -1.71 -7.54 28.04
C ASP A 158 -0.71 -6.36 28.06
N VAL A 159 -1.23 -5.19 28.44
CA VAL A 159 -0.52 -3.91 28.45
C VAL A 159 0.76 -3.96 29.28
N SER A 160 0.70 -4.54 30.49
CA SER A 160 1.83 -4.49 31.43
C SER A 160 2.99 -5.39 31.00
N LEU A 161 2.69 -6.61 30.56
CA LEU A 161 3.70 -7.57 30.14
C LEU A 161 4.30 -7.17 28.78
N SER A 162 3.50 -6.58 27.89
CA SER A 162 3.99 -6.06 26.61
C SER A 162 4.98 -4.90 26.80
N ASP A 163 4.66 -3.92 27.65
CA ASP A 163 5.52 -2.75 27.89
C ASP A 163 6.90 -3.13 28.47
N GLU A 164 6.96 -4.13 29.35
CA GLU A 164 8.21 -4.66 29.92
C GLU A 164 9.08 -5.35 28.85
N VAL A 165 8.47 -6.16 27.99
CA VAL A 165 9.17 -6.85 26.88
C VAL A 165 9.67 -5.84 25.85
N VAL A 166 8.88 -4.83 25.50
CA VAL A 166 9.28 -3.73 24.61
C VAL A 166 10.48 -2.98 25.19
N THR A 167 10.41 -2.60 26.46
CA THR A 167 11.51 -1.89 27.14
C THR A 167 12.79 -2.73 27.17
N THR A 168 12.66 -4.02 27.46
CA THR A 168 13.79 -4.97 27.47
C THR A 168 14.41 -5.13 26.08
N LEU A 169 13.58 -5.32 25.05
CA LEU A 169 14.02 -5.44 23.67
C LEU A 169 14.80 -4.19 23.25
N LEU A 170 14.21 -3.01 23.43
CA LEU A 170 14.79 -1.75 22.97
C LEU A 170 16.08 -1.39 23.73
N ASN A 171 16.17 -1.66 25.04
CA ASN A 171 17.43 -1.52 25.79
C ASN A 171 18.53 -2.44 25.27
N ASN A 172 18.21 -3.71 24.99
CA ASN A 172 19.15 -4.66 24.43
C ASN A 172 19.65 -4.20 23.04
N LEU A 173 18.76 -3.69 22.21
CA LEU A 173 19.12 -3.14 20.90
C LEU A 173 19.99 -1.88 21.03
N THR A 174 19.69 -0.98 21.97
CA THR A 174 20.51 0.20 22.25
C THR A 174 21.94 -0.20 22.57
N SER A 175 22.14 -1.15 23.49
CA SER A 175 23.48 -1.64 23.87
C SER A 175 24.29 -2.23 22.71
N ARG A 176 23.62 -2.67 21.65
CA ARG A 176 24.25 -3.21 20.42
C ARG A 176 24.53 -2.10 19.41
N ALA A 177 23.59 -1.18 19.20
CA ALA A 177 23.73 -0.11 18.22
C ALA A 177 24.83 0.89 18.61
N VAL A 178 24.96 1.22 19.90
CA VAL A 178 25.96 2.19 20.40
C VAL A 178 27.40 1.77 20.10
N LYS A 179 27.66 0.45 20.08
CA LYS A 179 28.96 -0.17 19.76
C LYS A 179 29.30 -0.21 18.26
N GLY A 180 28.39 0.28 17.41
CA GLY A 180 28.64 0.42 15.99
C GLY A 180 29.80 1.36 15.68
N ASP A 181 30.45 1.18 14.53
CA ASP A 181 31.57 2.04 14.10
C ASP A 181 31.08 3.31 13.37
N SER A 182 32.02 4.06 12.77
CA SER A 182 31.71 5.29 12.03
C SER A 182 30.91 5.08 10.73
N ARG A 183 30.57 3.84 10.37
CA ARG A 183 29.77 3.50 9.19
C ARG A 183 28.34 3.16 9.55
N ILE A 184 28.12 2.48 10.68
CA ILE A 184 26.79 1.99 11.06
C ILE A 184 26.65 1.85 12.58
N LYS A 185 25.63 2.52 13.14
CA LYS A 185 25.17 2.36 14.52
C LYS A 185 23.69 1.96 14.53
N TYR A 186 23.44 0.69 14.22
CA TYR A 186 22.11 0.14 13.94
C TYR A 186 21.95 -1.23 14.60
N ALA A 187 20.79 -1.50 15.19
CA ALA A 187 20.47 -2.82 15.70
C ALA A 187 19.00 -3.15 15.52
N VAL A 188 18.75 -4.42 15.21
CA VAL A 188 17.42 -5.02 15.14
C VAL A 188 17.37 -6.33 15.90
N GLY A 189 16.17 -6.74 16.28
CA GLY A 189 15.93 -8.00 16.95
C GLY A 189 14.48 -8.16 17.34
N SER A 190 14.18 -9.30 17.93
CA SER A 190 12.84 -9.60 18.42
C SER A 190 12.88 -10.34 19.74
N LEU A 191 11.79 -10.24 20.49
CA LEU A 191 11.54 -11.05 21.68
C LEU A 191 10.12 -11.62 21.61
N PRO A 192 9.89 -12.82 22.17
CA PRO A 192 8.54 -13.32 22.37
C PRO A 192 7.82 -12.42 23.38
N GLY A 193 6.65 -11.94 23.00
CA GLY A 193 5.70 -11.21 23.83
C GLY A 193 4.64 -12.13 24.46
N PRO A 194 3.65 -11.53 25.14
CA PRO A 194 2.49 -12.26 25.66
C PRO A 194 1.81 -13.10 24.58
N GLN A 195 1.26 -14.26 24.94
CA GLN A 195 0.48 -15.14 24.05
C GLN A 195 1.20 -15.62 22.76
N TYR A 196 2.54 -15.72 22.78
CA TYR A 196 3.38 -16.16 21.65
C TYR A 196 3.46 -15.18 20.47
N GLU A 197 3.02 -13.93 20.64
CA GLU A 197 3.30 -12.88 19.65
C GLU A 197 4.79 -12.53 19.62
N VAL A 198 5.32 -12.09 18.48
CA VAL A 198 6.73 -11.69 18.37
C VAL A 198 6.79 -10.18 18.30
N ILE A 199 7.50 -9.55 19.25
CA ILE A 199 7.75 -8.12 19.24
C ILE A 199 9.04 -7.87 18.47
N TYR A 200 8.97 -7.13 17.37
CA TYR A 200 10.12 -6.70 16.56
C TYR A 200 10.55 -5.30 16.98
N GLY A 201 11.86 -5.06 17.01
CA GLY A 201 12.44 -3.80 17.44
C GLY A 201 13.60 -3.35 16.55
N LEU A 202 13.76 -2.04 16.44
CA LEU A 202 14.82 -1.38 15.69
C LEU A 202 15.26 -0.12 16.42
N VAL A 203 16.57 0.09 16.50
CA VAL A 203 17.17 1.35 16.96
C VAL A 203 18.31 1.76 16.03
N GLN A 204 18.51 3.06 15.87
CA GLN A 204 19.60 3.59 15.04
C GLN A 204 20.05 4.98 15.50
N CYS A 205 21.36 5.23 15.44
CA CYS A 205 21.97 6.55 15.59
C CYS A 205 22.65 6.99 14.30
N THR A 206 22.93 8.29 14.16
CA THR A 206 23.88 8.76 13.16
C THR A 206 25.31 8.30 13.56
N PRO A 207 26.08 7.64 12.68
CA PRO A 207 27.41 7.09 12.99
C PRO A 207 28.51 8.10 13.36
N ASP A 208 28.30 9.40 13.15
CA ASP A 208 29.20 10.48 13.56
C ASP A 208 29.21 10.74 15.07
N LEU A 209 28.22 10.24 15.80
CA LEU A 209 28.13 10.41 17.25
C LEU A 209 29.10 9.50 18.01
N SER A 210 29.53 9.96 19.19
CA SER A 210 30.24 9.11 20.14
C SER A 210 29.33 7.98 20.67
N GLU A 211 29.93 6.96 21.29
CA GLU A 211 29.14 5.90 21.97
C GLU A 211 28.22 6.50 23.04
N ASN A 212 28.71 7.48 23.79
CA ASN A 212 27.97 8.16 24.85
C ASN A 212 26.80 8.98 24.28
N ASP A 213 27.03 9.76 23.22
CA ASP A 213 25.99 10.60 22.62
C ASP A 213 24.90 9.76 21.93
N CYS A 214 25.29 8.69 21.24
CA CYS A 214 24.32 7.75 20.68
C CYS A 214 23.50 7.07 21.79
N ASN A 215 24.14 6.67 22.89
CA ASN A 215 23.45 6.07 24.02
C ASN A 215 22.47 7.06 24.68
N SER A 216 22.89 8.31 24.91
CA SER A 216 22.05 9.37 25.45
C SER A 216 20.82 9.63 24.58
N CYS A 217 21.00 9.78 23.26
CA CYS A 217 19.90 10.01 22.33
C CYS A 217 18.88 8.84 22.34
N LEU A 218 19.36 7.59 22.29
CA LEU A 218 18.48 6.43 22.35
C LEU A 218 17.80 6.26 23.71
N ALA A 219 18.48 6.61 24.80
CA ALA A 219 17.90 6.63 26.14
C ALA A 219 16.76 7.65 26.25
N GLU A 220 16.90 8.83 25.63
CA GLU A 220 15.82 9.82 25.56
C GLU A 220 14.63 9.31 24.73
N ASN A 221 14.87 8.58 23.64
CA ASN A 221 13.79 7.93 22.88
C ASN A 221 13.07 6.87 23.73
N LEU A 222 13.79 6.06 24.49
CA LEU A 222 13.25 5.10 25.45
C LEU A 222 12.36 5.76 26.50
N GLN A 223 12.76 6.92 27.02
CA GLN A 223 11.93 7.68 27.98
C GLN A 223 10.61 8.19 27.39
N GLN A 224 10.53 8.37 26.07
CA GLN A 224 9.29 8.80 25.41
C GLN A 224 8.31 7.65 25.15
N ILE A 225 8.76 6.39 25.16
CA ILE A 225 7.90 5.23 24.85
C ILE A 225 6.71 5.10 25.81
N PRO A 226 6.88 5.21 27.15
CA PRO A 226 5.74 5.17 28.06
C PRO A 226 4.73 6.32 27.85
N SER A 227 5.16 7.47 27.36
CA SER A 227 4.26 8.59 27.09
C SER A 227 3.57 8.46 25.75
N CYS A 228 4.26 7.97 24.72
CA CYS A 228 3.71 7.89 23.37
C CYS A 228 2.91 6.62 23.14
N CYS A 229 3.34 5.49 23.71
CA CYS A 229 3.09 4.19 23.11
C CYS A 229 2.78 3.09 24.15
N LYS A 230 2.44 3.49 25.38
CA LYS A 230 2.07 2.57 26.45
C LYS A 230 0.86 1.72 26.08
N GLY A 231 1.00 0.40 26.20
CA GLY A 231 -0.06 -0.54 25.87
C GLY A 231 -0.42 -0.61 24.39
N LYS A 232 0.44 -0.09 23.51
CA LYS A 232 0.24 -0.14 22.06
C LYS A 232 1.01 -1.30 21.44
N ILE A 233 0.48 -1.86 20.36
CA ILE A 233 1.14 -2.94 19.62
C ILE A 233 2.28 -2.44 18.70
N GLY A 234 2.45 -1.12 18.61
CA GLY A 234 3.48 -0.49 17.80
C GLY A 234 3.73 0.95 18.22
N GLY A 235 4.99 1.37 18.12
CA GLY A 235 5.41 2.70 18.53
C GLY A 235 6.75 3.10 17.91
N ARG A 236 6.88 4.39 17.59
CA ARG A 236 8.10 4.98 17.04
C ARG A 236 8.41 6.34 17.64
N VAL A 237 9.69 6.63 17.80
CA VAL A 237 10.24 7.91 18.23
C VAL A 237 11.42 8.25 17.33
N VAL A 238 11.38 9.42 16.68
CA VAL A 238 12.42 9.87 15.75
C VAL A 238 12.96 11.24 16.15
N ARG A 239 14.28 11.39 16.08
CA ARG A 239 15.05 12.61 16.36
C ARG A 239 16.12 12.81 15.27
N PRO A 240 16.76 13.99 15.20
CA PRO A 240 17.78 14.27 14.19
C PRO A 240 19.03 13.39 14.33
N SER A 241 19.31 12.90 15.55
CA SER A 241 20.49 12.09 15.88
C SER A 241 20.21 10.60 16.07
N CYS A 242 18.96 10.20 16.33
CA CYS A 242 18.60 8.80 16.54
C CYS A 242 17.11 8.51 16.31
N ASN A 243 16.77 7.25 16.08
CA ASN A 243 15.40 6.77 15.99
C ASN A 243 15.23 5.39 16.62
N MET A 244 13.98 5.08 16.95
CA MET A 244 13.57 3.83 17.55
C MET A 244 12.16 3.45 17.12
N ARG A 245 11.93 2.15 16.89
CA ARG A 245 10.63 1.61 16.51
C ARG A 245 10.44 0.20 17.06
N PHE A 246 9.22 -0.13 17.47
CA PHE A 246 8.79 -1.49 17.74
C PHE A 246 7.41 -1.78 17.11
N GLU A 247 7.16 -3.04 16.75
CA GLU A 247 5.89 -3.52 16.20
C GLU A 247 5.68 -4.99 16.57
N THR A 248 4.45 -5.40 16.87
CA THR A 248 4.09 -6.83 17.07
C THR A 248 3.43 -7.47 15.84
N SER A 249 2.85 -6.66 14.95
CA SER A 249 2.03 -7.15 13.82
C SER A 249 2.86 -7.61 12.61
N SER A 250 4.06 -7.05 12.42
CA SER A 250 4.87 -7.33 11.23
C SER A 250 6.34 -6.98 11.42
N LEU A 251 7.19 -7.73 10.71
CA LEU A 251 8.61 -7.41 10.56
C LEU A 251 8.77 -6.23 9.58
N PHE A 252 9.28 -5.09 10.05
CA PHE A 252 9.37 -3.84 9.28
C PHE A 252 10.79 -3.50 8.76
N TYR A 253 11.73 -4.43 8.93
CA TYR A 253 13.11 -4.34 8.46
C TYR A 253 13.54 -5.63 7.76
N GLU A 254 14.49 -5.55 6.82
CA GLU A 254 14.98 -6.76 6.14
C GLU A 254 15.87 -7.60 7.07
N PRO A 255 15.60 -8.91 7.24
CA PRO A 255 16.44 -9.79 8.03
C PRO A 255 17.75 -10.04 7.28
N ARG A 256 18.79 -9.24 7.56
CA ARG A 256 20.15 -9.62 7.18
C ARG A 256 20.55 -10.86 7.97
N ALA A 257 21.08 -11.87 7.27
CA ALA A 257 21.71 -13.02 7.92
C ALA A 257 22.74 -12.51 8.92
N SER A 258 22.45 -12.71 10.21
CA SER A 258 23.44 -12.48 11.25
C SER A 258 24.57 -13.48 11.02
N PRO A 259 25.84 -13.11 11.14
CA PRO A 259 26.87 -14.10 11.39
C PRO A 259 26.41 -14.94 12.59
N PRO A 260 26.53 -16.29 12.55
CA PRO A 260 26.06 -17.13 13.63
C PRO A 260 26.67 -16.65 14.96
N LEU A 261 25.83 -16.53 15.99
CA LEU A 261 26.30 -16.28 17.34
C LEU A 261 27.35 -17.34 17.69
N PRO A 262 28.55 -16.96 18.19
CA PRO A 262 29.44 -17.94 18.78
C PRO A 262 28.71 -18.61 19.95
N PRO A 263 28.89 -19.94 20.14
CA PRO A 263 28.23 -20.66 21.21
C PRO A 263 28.55 -20.03 22.58
N PRO A 264 27.62 -20.08 23.54
CA PRO A 264 27.87 -19.57 24.88
C PRO A 264 29.10 -20.28 25.45
N SER A 265 30.13 -19.51 25.77
CA SER A 265 31.31 -20.03 26.45
C SER A 265 30.88 -20.52 27.84
N PRO A 266 31.30 -21.71 28.27
CA PRO A 266 30.93 -22.23 29.59
C PRO A 266 31.48 -21.32 30.69
N LEU A 267 30.64 -21.06 31.71
CA LEU A 267 31.03 -20.38 32.94
C LEU A 267 32.30 -21.02 33.49
N SER A 268 33.36 -20.22 33.64
CA SER A 268 34.53 -20.59 34.42
C SER A 268 34.52 -19.84 35.77
N PRO A 269 34.86 -20.53 36.89
CA PRO A 269 34.89 -19.95 38.24
C PRO A 269 36.14 -19.05 38.46
N PRO A 270 36.22 -18.29 39.58
CA PRO A 270 37.16 -17.16 39.73
C PRO A 270 38.62 -17.60 39.92
N PRO A 271 39.59 -16.66 39.76
CA PRO A 271 40.98 -17.02 39.52
C PRO A 271 41.71 -17.37 40.81
N ASN A 272 42.55 -18.41 40.75
CA ASN A 272 43.65 -18.58 41.68
C ASN A 272 44.97 -18.72 40.92
N THR A 273 45.99 -18.18 41.57
CA THR A 273 47.32 -17.80 41.12
C THR A 273 48.26 -18.98 40.84
N THR A 274 49.33 -18.63 40.10
CA THR A 274 50.67 -19.24 40.02
C THR A 274 50.95 -20.28 38.93
N GLY A 275 52.08 -20.07 38.21
CA GLY A 275 52.90 -21.17 37.69
C GLY A 275 53.26 -21.17 36.19
N LYS A 276 54.37 -20.47 35.87
CA LYS A 276 55.37 -20.69 34.80
C LYS A 276 55.26 -21.90 33.82
N SER A 277 55.69 -21.61 32.58
CA SER A 277 56.67 -22.34 31.73
C SER A 277 56.20 -23.22 30.55
N ASN A 278 56.48 -22.71 29.35
CA ASN A 278 57.02 -23.32 28.10
C ASN A 278 56.48 -24.62 27.45
N ASN A 279 56.15 -24.42 26.16
CA ASN A 279 56.47 -25.20 24.95
C ASN A 279 55.71 -26.47 24.52
N SER A 280 55.11 -26.31 23.32
CA SER A 280 55.19 -27.14 22.10
C SER A 280 54.48 -28.51 22.04
N ASN A 281 53.54 -28.67 21.10
CA ASN A 281 53.81 -29.42 19.86
C ASN A 281 52.61 -29.44 18.88
N THR A 282 52.91 -29.02 17.67
CA THR A 282 52.21 -29.22 16.40
C THR A 282 52.34 -30.68 15.95
N ILE A 283 51.24 -31.31 15.51
CA ILE A 283 51.13 -32.21 14.32
C ILE A 283 49.63 -32.56 14.19
N GLY A 284 48.97 -31.98 13.19
CA GLY A 284 47.55 -32.23 12.91
C GLY A 284 46.97 -31.44 11.73
N ILE A 285 47.79 -31.07 10.73
CA ILE A 285 47.35 -30.21 9.60
C ILE A 285 47.53 -30.89 8.23
N ALA A 286 48.19 -32.04 8.13
CA ALA A 286 48.56 -32.59 6.81
C ALA A 286 47.46 -33.33 6.03
N VAL A 287 46.26 -33.59 6.61
CA VAL A 287 45.19 -34.36 5.92
C VAL A 287 43.87 -33.60 5.79
N ALA A 288 43.61 -32.60 6.63
CA ALA A 288 42.33 -31.87 6.63
C ALA A 288 42.20 -30.85 5.48
N VAL A 289 43.31 -30.26 5.06
CA VAL A 289 43.33 -29.16 4.07
C VAL A 289 42.92 -29.63 2.67
N PRO A 290 43.41 -30.77 2.14
CA PRO A 290 43.01 -31.24 0.80
C PRO A 290 41.53 -31.61 0.71
N VAL A 291 40.98 -32.24 1.76
CA VAL A 291 39.56 -32.68 1.79
C VAL A 291 38.61 -31.48 1.85
N ALA A 292 38.95 -30.46 2.63
CA ALA A 292 38.16 -29.24 2.72
C ALA A 292 38.12 -28.47 1.39
N ILE A 293 39.25 -28.42 0.67
CA ILE A 293 39.32 -27.73 -0.63
C ILE A 293 38.47 -28.47 -1.67
N VAL A 294 38.51 -29.80 -1.73
CA VAL A 294 37.68 -30.59 -2.66
C VAL A 294 36.19 -30.42 -2.35
N ALA A 295 35.80 -30.42 -1.08
CA ALA A 295 34.42 -30.19 -0.66
C ALA A 295 33.93 -28.78 -1.04
N LEU A 296 34.77 -27.75 -0.84
CA LEU A 296 34.43 -26.37 -1.21
C LEU A 296 34.28 -26.19 -2.72
N VAL A 297 35.12 -26.85 -3.53
CA VAL A 297 35.00 -26.84 -4.99
C VAL A 297 33.71 -27.54 -5.45
N PHE A 298 33.35 -28.66 -4.81
CA PHE A 298 32.10 -29.36 -5.11
C PHE A 298 30.87 -28.52 -4.73
N ILE A 299 30.88 -27.87 -3.56
CA ILE A 299 29.81 -26.96 -3.13
C ILE A 299 29.71 -25.78 -4.10
N PHE A 300 30.84 -25.20 -4.51
CA PHE A 300 30.87 -24.09 -5.46
C PHE A 300 30.32 -24.51 -6.83
N LEU A 301 30.69 -25.70 -7.33
CA LEU A 301 30.13 -26.24 -8.57
C LEU A 301 28.62 -26.52 -8.43
N CYS A 302 28.15 -27.09 -7.32
CA CYS A 302 26.73 -27.30 -7.08
C CYS A 302 25.95 -25.98 -7.00
N ILE A 303 26.49 -24.95 -6.36
CA ILE A 303 25.89 -23.60 -6.31
C ILE A 303 25.90 -22.97 -7.70
N TYR A 304 27.00 -23.09 -8.44
CA TYR A 304 27.13 -22.57 -9.80
C TYR A 304 26.14 -23.24 -10.75
N PHE A 305 26.01 -24.57 -10.72
CA PHE A 305 25.03 -25.30 -11.54
C PHE A 305 23.58 -25.04 -11.10
N ARG A 306 23.30 -24.87 -9.80
CA ARG A 306 21.97 -24.48 -9.31
C ARG A 306 21.58 -23.06 -9.72
N LYS A 307 22.49 -22.08 -9.58
CA LYS A 307 22.29 -20.71 -10.07
C LYS A 307 22.10 -20.68 -11.59
N ARG A 308 22.94 -21.42 -12.33
CA ARG A 308 22.86 -21.47 -13.80
C ARG A 308 21.57 -22.15 -14.29
N LYS A 309 21.04 -23.15 -13.57
CA LYS A 309 19.75 -23.79 -13.90
C LYS A 309 18.55 -22.89 -13.59
N SER A 310 18.60 -22.09 -12.52
CA SER A 310 17.56 -21.11 -12.17
C SER A 310 17.58 -19.88 -13.08
N GLN A 311 18.77 -19.38 -13.44
CA GLN A 311 18.91 -18.25 -14.37
C GLN A 311 18.52 -18.65 -15.80
N LYS A 312 18.88 -19.86 -16.25
CA LYS A 312 18.41 -20.36 -17.55
C LYS A 312 16.89 -20.51 -17.64
N LYS A 313 16.21 -21.02 -16.61
CA LYS A 313 14.74 -21.17 -16.61
C LYS A 313 14.00 -19.81 -16.65
N PHE A 314 14.54 -18.78 -16.00
CA PHE A 314 13.96 -17.43 -16.00
C PHE A 314 14.32 -16.63 -17.28
N GLU A 315 15.53 -16.81 -17.80
CA GLU A 315 15.96 -16.22 -19.08
C GLU A 315 15.31 -16.90 -20.29
N GLU A 316 14.99 -18.20 -20.25
CA GLU A 316 14.26 -18.90 -21.33
C GLU A 316 12.80 -18.41 -21.43
N ILE A 317 12.13 -18.17 -20.30
CA ILE A 317 10.77 -17.57 -20.28
C ILE A 317 10.80 -16.12 -20.78
N GLN A 318 11.86 -15.35 -20.50
CA GLN A 318 11.99 -13.96 -20.99
C GLN A 318 12.45 -13.86 -22.45
N LYS A 319 13.28 -14.79 -22.93
CA LYS A 319 13.82 -14.79 -24.30
C LYS A 319 12.82 -15.25 -25.36
N GLU A 320 11.94 -16.19 -25.05
CA GLU A 320 10.83 -16.53 -25.96
C GLU A 320 9.78 -15.39 -26.06
N ASP A 321 9.75 -14.48 -25.08
CA ASP A 321 8.80 -13.36 -24.99
C ASP A 321 9.34 -12.00 -25.51
N GLU A 322 10.66 -11.85 -25.73
CA GLU A 322 11.26 -10.58 -26.19
C GLU A 322 11.08 -10.35 -27.70
N ASP A 323 11.17 -11.39 -28.53
CA ASP A 323 10.95 -11.27 -29.97
C ASP A 323 9.47 -10.96 -30.30
N ASP A 324 8.52 -11.59 -29.60
CA ASP A 324 7.07 -11.29 -29.71
C ASP A 324 6.68 -9.91 -29.11
N LYS A 325 7.47 -9.36 -28.17
CA LYS A 325 7.21 -8.06 -27.52
C LYS A 325 7.47 -6.87 -28.45
N ILE A 326 8.47 -6.98 -29.32
CA ILE A 326 8.87 -5.90 -30.22
C ILE A 326 7.89 -5.83 -31.41
N GLU A 327 7.44 -6.97 -31.93
CA GLU A 327 6.53 -7.03 -33.10
C GLU A 327 5.08 -6.62 -32.80
N ILE A 328 4.53 -6.98 -31.63
CA ILE A 328 3.16 -6.60 -31.22
C ILE A 328 3.08 -5.12 -30.82
N SER A 329 4.16 -4.56 -30.27
CA SER A 329 4.18 -3.17 -29.77
C SER A 329 4.25 -2.13 -30.90
N GLU A 330 4.81 -2.46 -32.07
CA GLU A 330 4.87 -1.52 -33.20
C GLU A 330 3.58 -1.50 -34.05
N SER A 331 2.82 -2.60 -34.10
CA SER A 331 1.61 -2.71 -34.94
C SER A 331 0.33 -2.11 -34.31
N LEU A 332 0.29 -1.96 -32.99
CA LEU A 332 -0.86 -1.44 -32.22
C LEU A 332 -0.69 0.00 -31.76
N GLN A 333 0.43 0.65 -32.11
CA GLN A 333 0.71 2.03 -31.73
C GLN A 333 0.07 3.03 -32.70
N PHE A 334 -0.69 3.98 -32.16
CA PHE A 334 -1.30 5.08 -32.89
C PHE A 334 -0.56 6.40 -32.61
N ASP A 335 -0.45 7.25 -33.64
CA ASP A 335 0.06 8.61 -33.49
C ASP A 335 -0.90 9.48 -32.65
N PHE A 336 -0.34 10.35 -31.80
CA PHE A 336 -1.17 11.22 -30.96
C PHE A 336 -2.09 12.12 -31.79
N ASN A 337 -1.57 12.66 -32.90
CA ASN A 337 -2.35 13.51 -33.81
C ASN A 337 -3.55 12.78 -34.42
N THR A 338 -3.43 11.49 -34.72
CA THR A 338 -4.53 10.67 -35.23
C THR A 338 -5.65 10.57 -34.19
N ILE A 339 -5.30 10.32 -32.93
CA ILE A 339 -6.27 10.25 -31.82
C ILE A 339 -6.85 11.62 -31.50
N CYS A 340 -6.02 12.66 -31.50
CA CYS A 340 -6.43 14.05 -31.27
C CYS A 340 -7.46 14.48 -32.32
N ASN A 341 -7.18 14.27 -33.60
CA ASN A 341 -8.11 14.58 -34.69
C ASN A 341 -9.41 13.78 -34.56
N ALA A 342 -9.32 12.48 -34.22
CA ALA A 342 -10.50 11.66 -34.08
C ALA A 342 -11.37 12.11 -32.89
N THR A 343 -10.76 12.43 -31.75
CA THR A 343 -11.46 12.91 -30.54
C THR A 343 -11.91 14.37 -30.62
N ASN A 344 -11.63 15.06 -31.73
CA ASN A 344 -11.82 16.50 -31.92
C ASN A 344 -11.11 17.31 -30.82
N ASP A 345 -9.82 17.04 -30.63
CA ASP A 345 -8.98 17.58 -29.55
C ASP A 345 -9.58 17.29 -28.16
N PHE A 346 -9.98 16.04 -27.95
CA PHE A 346 -10.56 15.59 -26.68
C PHE A 346 -11.74 16.44 -26.20
N PHE A 347 -12.59 16.86 -27.14
CA PHE A 347 -13.69 17.77 -26.87
C PHE A 347 -14.63 17.22 -25.77
N VAL A 348 -15.10 18.11 -24.88
CA VAL A 348 -15.85 17.70 -23.69
C VAL A 348 -17.15 16.97 -24.02
N SER A 349 -17.80 17.29 -25.15
CA SER A 349 -19.04 16.60 -25.57
C SER A 349 -18.84 15.13 -25.93
N ASN A 350 -17.60 14.72 -26.21
CA ASN A 350 -17.24 13.35 -26.54
C ASN A 350 -16.87 12.53 -25.29
N LYS A 351 -16.88 13.14 -24.10
CA LYS A 351 -16.53 12.48 -22.85
C LYS A 351 -17.62 11.50 -22.41
N LEU A 352 -17.24 10.24 -22.25
CA LEU A 352 -18.10 9.16 -21.75
C LEU A 352 -18.10 9.07 -20.22
N GLY A 353 -16.96 9.37 -19.61
CA GLY A 353 -16.76 9.29 -18.17
C GLY A 353 -15.36 9.71 -17.75
N GLU A 354 -15.17 9.90 -16.45
CA GLU A 354 -13.88 10.17 -15.81
C GLU A 354 -13.82 9.40 -14.50
N GLY A 355 -12.71 8.68 -14.29
CA GLY A 355 -12.42 7.96 -13.06
C GLY A 355 -10.99 8.23 -12.60
N GLY A 356 -10.56 7.57 -11.53
CA GLY A 356 -9.20 7.72 -10.97
C GLY A 356 -8.06 7.36 -11.93
N PHE A 357 -8.39 6.76 -13.07
CA PHE A 357 -7.47 6.23 -14.07
C PHE A 357 -7.56 6.97 -15.41
N GLY A 358 -8.25 8.11 -15.48
CA GLY A 358 -8.29 8.95 -16.68
C GLY A 358 -9.68 9.26 -17.22
N VAL A 359 -9.69 10.00 -18.33
CA VAL A 359 -10.90 10.42 -19.04
C VAL A 359 -11.12 9.53 -20.26
N VAL A 360 -12.37 9.10 -20.46
CA VAL A 360 -12.76 8.24 -21.59
C VAL A 360 -13.55 9.03 -22.63
N TYR A 361 -13.18 8.92 -23.90
CA TYR A 361 -13.84 9.63 -25.02
C TYR A 361 -14.45 8.67 -26.04
N LYS A 362 -15.61 9.03 -26.61
CA LYS A 362 -16.25 8.37 -27.76
C LYS A 362 -15.85 9.07 -29.07
N LEU A 363 -15.66 8.28 -30.13
CA LEU A 363 -15.41 8.79 -31.48
C LEU A 363 -16.67 8.74 -32.37
N SER A 364 -16.80 9.72 -33.27
CA SER A 364 -18.00 9.93 -34.12
C SER A 364 -17.75 9.77 -35.63
N ASN A 365 -16.69 9.07 -36.03
CA ASN A 365 -16.27 8.89 -37.42
C ASN A 365 -16.34 7.43 -37.91
N GLY A 366 -17.44 6.72 -37.58
CA GLY A 366 -17.79 5.42 -38.17
C GLY A 366 -17.20 4.18 -37.49
N GLN A 367 -16.19 4.35 -36.64
CA GLN A 367 -15.66 3.29 -35.77
C GLN A 367 -15.85 3.73 -34.31
N GLU A 368 -16.76 3.06 -33.59
CA GLU A 368 -16.99 3.37 -32.18
C GLU A 368 -15.84 2.79 -31.34
N ILE A 369 -14.97 3.66 -30.83
CA ILE A 369 -13.89 3.28 -29.90
C ILE A 369 -13.91 4.17 -28.66
N ALA A 370 -13.35 3.66 -27.58
CA ALA A 370 -13.22 4.33 -26.30
C ALA A 370 -11.74 4.65 -26.04
N VAL A 371 -11.41 5.93 -25.86
CA VAL A 371 -10.01 6.37 -25.61
C VAL A 371 -9.85 6.72 -24.14
N LYS A 372 -9.08 5.93 -23.38
CA LYS A 372 -8.73 6.20 -21.98
C LYS A 372 -7.40 6.96 -21.92
N ARG A 373 -7.45 8.23 -21.49
CA ARG A 373 -6.27 9.09 -21.32
C ARG A 373 -5.81 9.10 -19.88
N LEU A 374 -4.67 8.48 -19.60
CA LEU A 374 -4.12 8.41 -18.24
C LEU A 374 -3.55 9.76 -17.81
N SER A 375 -3.57 10.03 -16.50
CA SER A 375 -3.09 11.30 -15.94
C SER A 375 -1.58 11.50 -16.16
N ARG A 376 -1.20 12.73 -16.52
CA ARG A 376 0.19 13.13 -16.81
C ARG A 376 1.08 13.26 -15.56
N ASP A 377 0.48 13.37 -14.37
CA ASP A 377 1.16 13.78 -13.14
C ASP A 377 1.28 12.66 -12.08
N SER A 378 0.91 11.41 -12.40
CA SER A 378 1.00 10.29 -11.45
C SER A 378 2.01 9.23 -11.90
N GLY A 379 2.97 8.89 -11.02
CA GLY A 379 3.88 7.75 -11.25
C GLY A 379 3.15 6.39 -11.33
N GLN A 380 1.89 6.35 -10.92
CA GLN A 380 1.00 5.20 -11.05
C GLN A 380 0.49 5.01 -12.48
N GLY A 381 0.18 6.09 -13.22
CA GLY A 381 -0.31 6.02 -14.60
C GLY A 381 0.66 5.34 -15.56
N ASP A 382 1.97 5.56 -15.42
CA ASP A 382 2.99 4.87 -16.24
C ASP A 382 3.05 3.35 -15.95
N SER A 383 2.85 2.94 -14.70
CA SER A 383 2.85 1.52 -14.34
C SER A 383 1.57 0.81 -14.81
N GLU A 384 0.43 1.50 -14.74
CA GLU A 384 -0.86 1.01 -15.23
C GLU A 384 -0.85 0.91 -16.76
N PHE A 385 -0.31 1.91 -17.45
CA PHE A 385 -0.12 1.88 -18.90
C PHE A 385 0.68 0.66 -19.33
N LYS A 386 1.84 0.43 -18.70
CA LYS A 386 2.68 -0.73 -19.00
C LYS A 386 1.96 -2.05 -18.74
N ASN A 387 1.21 -2.14 -17.64
CA ASN A 387 0.42 -3.33 -17.34
C ASN A 387 -0.66 -3.56 -18.42
N GLU A 388 -1.45 -2.53 -18.75
CA GLU A 388 -2.55 -2.68 -19.73
C GLU A 388 -2.02 -2.99 -21.15
N VAL A 389 -0.96 -2.33 -21.60
CA VAL A 389 -0.34 -2.61 -22.91
C VAL A 389 0.27 -4.02 -22.95
N LEU A 390 1.01 -4.41 -21.92
CA LEU A 390 1.68 -5.72 -21.90
C LEU A 390 0.69 -6.89 -21.76
N LEU A 391 -0.38 -6.69 -20.98
CA LEU A 391 -1.34 -7.74 -20.65
C LEU A 391 -2.48 -7.79 -21.66
N VAL A 392 -3.19 -6.69 -21.85
CA VAL A 392 -4.49 -6.68 -22.55
C VAL A 392 -4.32 -6.82 -24.06
N ALA A 393 -3.18 -6.38 -24.63
CA ALA A 393 -2.87 -6.62 -26.04
C ALA A 393 -2.85 -8.11 -26.41
N ARG A 394 -2.63 -9.00 -25.44
CA ARG A 394 -2.56 -10.45 -25.62
C ARG A 394 -3.83 -11.20 -25.21
N LEU A 395 -4.86 -10.48 -24.72
CA LEU A 395 -6.11 -11.09 -24.25
C LEU A 395 -7.19 -10.96 -25.30
N GLN A 396 -7.79 -12.10 -25.67
CA GLN A 396 -8.91 -12.14 -26.59
C GLN A 396 -9.97 -13.10 -26.06
N HIS A 397 -11.02 -12.52 -25.47
CA HIS A 397 -12.14 -13.29 -24.95
C HIS A 397 -13.42 -12.46 -25.00
N ARG A 398 -14.57 -13.11 -25.27
CA ARG A 398 -15.86 -12.43 -25.44
C ARG A 398 -16.30 -11.62 -24.21
N ASN A 399 -15.87 -12.04 -23.02
CA ASN A 399 -16.20 -11.42 -21.74
C ASN A 399 -15.10 -10.50 -21.19
N LEU A 400 -14.13 -10.09 -22.01
CA LEU A 400 -13.15 -9.07 -21.66
C LEU A 400 -13.26 -7.91 -22.67
N VAL A 401 -12.98 -6.68 -22.24
CA VAL A 401 -12.90 -5.54 -23.15
C VAL A 401 -11.60 -5.63 -23.96
N ARG A 402 -11.72 -5.55 -25.28
CA ARG A 402 -10.59 -5.66 -26.19
C ARG A 402 -9.83 -4.34 -26.31
N LEU A 403 -8.53 -4.37 -26.03
CA LEU A 403 -7.61 -3.29 -26.40
C LEU A 403 -7.36 -3.34 -27.90
N LEU A 404 -7.62 -2.23 -28.59
CA LEU A 404 -7.41 -2.05 -30.03
C LEU A 404 -6.05 -1.43 -30.33
N GLY A 405 -5.48 -0.70 -29.38
CA GLY A 405 -4.14 -0.14 -29.49
C GLY A 405 -3.83 0.86 -28.38
N PHE A 406 -2.69 1.51 -28.49
CA PHE A 406 -2.24 2.52 -27.53
C PHE A 406 -1.52 3.68 -28.24
N CYS A 407 -1.33 4.79 -27.53
CA CYS A 407 -0.42 5.85 -27.96
C CYS A 407 0.52 6.20 -26.80
N LEU A 408 1.81 6.24 -27.15
CA LEU A 408 2.91 6.56 -26.28
C LEU A 408 3.75 7.66 -26.96
N GLU A 409 3.43 8.92 -26.69
CA GLU A 409 4.13 10.07 -27.28
C GLU A 409 4.44 11.13 -26.21
N GLY A 410 5.73 11.34 -25.93
CA GLY A 410 6.17 12.26 -24.87
C GLY A 410 5.57 11.90 -23.50
N ARG A 411 4.70 12.77 -22.97
CA ARG A 411 3.97 12.56 -21.69
C ARG A 411 2.57 11.97 -21.88
N GLU A 412 2.14 11.72 -23.12
CA GLU A 412 0.83 11.13 -23.39
C GLU A 412 0.87 9.61 -23.22
N ARG A 413 -0.18 9.11 -22.57
CA ARG A 413 -0.44 7.70 -22.34
C ARG A 413 -1.92 7.47 -22.64
N LEU A 414 -2.22 6.99 -23.84
CA LEU A 414 -3.59 6.76 -24.29
C LEU A 414 -3.78 5.28 -24.58
N LEU A 415 -4.91 4.74 -24.15
CA LEU A 415 -5.32 3.36 -24.43
C LEU A 415 -6.61 3.40 -25.24
N ILE A 416 -6.64 2.67 -26.35
CA ILE A 416 -7.75 2.64 -27.29
C ILE A 416 -8.45 1.29 -27.15
N TYR A 417 -9.70 1.33 -26.73
CA TYR A 417 -10.55 0.17 -26.50
C TYR A 417 -11.68 0.09 -27.52
N GLU A 418 -12.23 -1.11 -27.71
CA GLU A 418 -13.56 -1.22 -28.32
C GLU A 418 -14.58 -0.40 -27.52
N PHE A 419 -15.47 0.31 -28.21
CA PHE A 419 -16.56 0.98 -27.52
C PHE A 419 -17.61 -0.05 -27.12
N VAL A 420 -17.94 -0.06 -25.83
CA VAL A 420 -18.97 -0.92 -25.27
C VAL A 420 -20.23 -0.07 -25.07
N LEU A 421 -21.28 -0.38 -25.83
CA LEU A 421 -22.43 0.51 -26.04
C LEU A 421 -23.20 0.82 -24.77
N ASN A 422 -23.48 -0.21 -23.95
CA ASN A 422 -24.10 -0.01 -22.66
C ASN A 422 -23.04 0.33 -21.61
N LYS A 423 -23.48 1.06 -20.58
CA LYS A 423 -22.61 1.52 -19.50
C LYS A 423 -22.17 0.34 -18.61
N SER A 424 -21.43 0.65 -17.57
CA SER A 424 -21.03 -0.29 -16.53
C SER A 424 -22.24 -0.87 -15.78
N LEU A 425 -22.07 -2.06 -15.21
CA LEU A 425 -23.10 -2.81 -14.50
C LEU A 425 -23.68 -2.01 -13.31
N ASP A 426 -22.84 -1.27 -12.58
CA ASP A 426 -23.23 -0.42 -11.46
C ASP A 426 -24.29 0.65 -11.83
N TYR A 427 -24.22 1.18 -13.06
CA TYR A 427 -25.19 2.13 -13.61
C TYR A 427 -26.60 1.54 -13.66
N PHE A 428 -26.72 0.23 -13.84
CA PHE A 428 -27.99 -0.48 -13.91
C PHE A 428 -28.42 -1.03 -12.55
N ILE A 429 -27.56 -1.75 -11.82
CA ILE A 429 -27.99 -2.48 -10.62
C ILE A 429 -28.25 -1.57 -9.41
N PHE A 430 -27.57 -0.42 -9.30
CA PHE A 430 -27.75 0.48 -8.14
C PHE A 430 -28.78 1.60 -8.37
N ASP A 431 -29.16 1.86 -9.62
CA ASP A 431 -30.17 2.86 -9.95
C ASP A 431 -31.57 2.22 -9.96
N GLN A 432 -32.46 2.71 -9.09
CA GLN A 432 -33.80 2.16 -8.92
C GLN A 432 -34.63 2.14 -10.22
N ALA A 433 -34.46 3.14 -11.10
CA ALA A 433 -35.21 3.22 -12.35
C ALA A 433 -34.66 2.27 -13.42
N LYS A 434 -33.35 1.98 -13.39
CA LYS A 434 -32.69 1.13 -14.41
C LYS A 434 -32.60 -0.32 -14.02
N ARG A 435 -32.57 -0.62 -12.73
CA ARG A 435 -32.51 -1.98 -12.17
C ARG A 435 -33.61 -2.91 -12.71
N GLY A 436 -34.79 -2.37 -12.99
CA GLY A 436 -35.90 -3.11 -13.61
C GLY A 436 -35.64 -3.56 -15.06
N GLN A 437 -34.61 -3.03 -15.73
CA GLN A 437 -34.18 -3.46 -17.06
C GLN A 437 -33.38 -4.77 -17.02
N LEU A 438 -32.83 -5.12 -15.84
CA LEU A 438 -32.08 -6.35 -15.61
C LEU A 438 -32.97 -7.36 -14.89
N TYR A 439 -33.82 -8.06 -15.65
CA TYR A 439 -34.54 -9.24 -15.15
C TYR A 439 -33.58 -10.39 -14.86
N TRP A 440 -34.07 -11.41 -14.15
CA TRP A 440 -33.20 -12.45 -13.58
C TRP A 440 -32.32 -13.16 -14.61
N GLU A 441 -32.88 -13.60 -15.75
CA GLU A 441 -32.09 -14.32 -16.76
C GLU A 441 -30.92 -13.48 -17.27
N MET A 442 -31.11 -12.16 -17.39
CA MET A 442 -30.03 -11.24 -17.78
C MET A 442 -28.96 -11.13 -16.69
N ARG A 443 -29.37 -11.01 -15.42
CA ARG A 443 -28.44 -11.00 -14.28
C ARG A 443 -27.66 -12.29 -14.18
N TYR A 444 -28.32 -13.42 -14.39
CA TYR A 444 -27.69 -14.74 -14.39
C TYR A 444 -26.68 -14.88 -15.53
N LYS A 445 -27.05 -14.45 -16.74
CA LYS A 445 -26.15 -14.38 -17.90
C LYS A 445 -24.92 -13.50 -17.62
N ILE A 446 -25.11 -12.38 -16.93
CA ILE A 446 -24.02 -11.49 -16.47
C ILE A 446 -23.12 -12.20 -15.46
N ILE A 447 -23.67 -12.84 -14.41
CA ILE A 447 -22.88 -13.59 -13.42
C ILE A 447 -22.03 -14.67 -14.11
N LEU A 448 -22.63 -15.45 -15.00
CA LEU A 448 -21.96 -16.52 -15.73
C LEU A 448 -20.89 -15.99 -16.69
N GLY A 449 -21.17 -14.89 -17.39
CA GLY A 449 -20.21 -14.25 -18.30
C GLY A 449 -19.00 -13.67 -17.56
N ILE A 450 -19.21 -13.03 -16.41
CA ILE A 450 -18.11 -12.57 -15.54
C ILE A 450 -17.29 -13.78 -15.08
N ALA A 451 -17.94 -14.85 -14.60
CA ALA A 451 -17.25 -16.05 -14.14
C ALA A 451 -16.35 -16.67 -15.23
N ARG A 452 -16.85 -16.74 -16.47
CA ARG A 452 -16.09 -17.20 -17.64
C ARG A 452 -14.93 -16.27 -17.99
N GLY A 453 -15.13 -14.95 -17.89
CA GLY A 453 -14.07 -13.97 -18.09
C GLY A 453 -12.92 -14.13 -17.09
N ILE A 454 -13.23 -14.32 -15.80
CA ILE A 454 -12.22 -14.53 -14.76
C ILE A 454 -11.55 -15.91 -14.91
N LEU A 455 -12.32 -16.96 -15.21
CA LEU A 455 -11.77 -18.28 -15.51
C LEU A 455 -10.73 -18.21 -16.64
N TYR A 456 -11.06 -17.49 -17.72
CA TYR A 456 -10.13 -17.29 -18.80
C TYR A 456 -8.82 -16.64 -18.31
N LEU A 457 -8.88 -15.60 -17.50
CA LEU A 457 -7.68 -14.95 -16.94
C LEU A 457 -6.86 -15.88 -16.04
N HIS A 458 -7.50 -16.78 -15.30
CA HIS A 458 -6.84 -17.61 -14.29
C HIS A 458 -6.26 -18.92 -14.87
N GLU A 459 -6.95 -19.52 -15.83
CA GLU A 459 -6.70 -20.89 -16.28
C GLU A 459 -6.60 -21.03 -17.81
N ASP A 460 -7.44 -20.35 -18.62
CA ASP A 460 -7.51 -20.62 -20.07
C ASP A 460 -6.63 -19.71 -20.94
N SER A 461 -6.14 -18.59 -20.42
CA SER A 461 -5.20 -17.71 -21.13
C SER A 461 -3.78 -18.27 -21.08
N ARG A 462 -2.98 -17.95 -22.11
CA ARG A 462 -1.54 -18.33 -22.17
C ARG A 462 -0.77 -17.92 -20.92
N LEU A 463 -1.14 -16.80 -20.32
CA LEU A 463 -0.55 -16.26 -19.10
C LEU A 463 -1.59 -16.26 -18.00
N ARG A 464 -1.23 -16.69 -16.78
CA ARG A 464 -2.09 -16.56 -15.61
C ARG A 464 -2.10 -15.11 -15.15
N ILE A 465 -3.28 -14.50 -15.09
CA ILE A 465 -3.46 -13.07 -14.77
C ILE A 465 -4.44 -12.94 -13.60
N ILE A 466 -4.07 -12.13 -12.62
CA ILE A 466 -4.95 -11.74 -11.51
C ILE A 466 -5.34 -10.27 -11.71
N HIS A 467 -6.64 -9.99 -11.72
CA HIS A 467 -7.20 -8.67 -12.02
C HIS A 467 -7.01 -7.67 -10.87
N ARG A 468 -7.31 -8.10 -9.63
CA ARG A 468 -7.17 -7.34 -8.36
C ARG A 468 -8.07 -6.12 -8.16
N ASP A 469 -8.78 -5.65 -9.19
CA ASP A 469 -9.79 -4.58 -9.08
C ASP A 469 -11.14 -4.94 -9.72
N LEU A 470 -11.65 -6.15 -9.45
CA LEU A 470 -12.99 -6.57 -9.90
C LEU A 470 -14.08 -5.88 -9.06
N LYS A 471 -14.95 -5.14 -9.72
CA LYS A 471 -16.08 -4.39 -9.12
C LYS A 471 -17.13 -4.06 -10.19
N ALA A 472 -18.34 -3.68 -9.77
CA ALA A 472 -19.45 -3.49 -10.70
C ALA A 472 -19.20 -2.37 -11.72
N SER A 473 -18.43 -1.33 -11.37
CA SER A 473 -18.05 -0.26 -12.31
C SER A 473 -17.07 -0.73 -13.40
N ASN A 474 -16.37 -1.85 -13.19
CA ASN A 474 -15.40 -2.42 -14.11
C ASN A 474 -15.99 -3.55 -14.97
N ILE A 475 -17.30 -3.81 -14.86
CA ILE A 475 -18.03 -4.72 -15.74
C ILE A 475 -18.85 -3.88 -16.70
N LEU A 476 -18.42 -3.77 -17.96
CA LEU A 476 -19.17 -3.09 -19.02
C LEU A 476 -20.17 -4.05 -19.66
N LEU A 477 -21.25 -3.52 -20.24
CA LEU A 477 -22.28 -4.31 -20.90
C LEU A 477 -22.31 -3.99 -22.40
N ASP A 478 -22.20 -4.99 -23.27
CA ASP A 478 -22.36 -4.77 -24.71
C ASP A 478 -23.82 -4.59 -25.12
N GLU A 479 -24.09 -4.45 -26.42
CA GLU A 479 -25.42 -4.16 -26.96
C GLU A 479 -26.47 -5.24 -26.60
N GLU A 480 -26.07 -6.51 -26.47
CA GLU A 480 -26.94 -7.61 -25.98
C GLU A 480 -26.79 -7.89 -24.48
N MET A 481 -26.30 -6.90 -23.71
CA MET A 481 -26.15 -6.95 -22.26
C MET A 481 -25.24 -8.10 -21.78
N ASN A 482 -24.30 -8.56 -22.61
CA ASN A 482 -23.25 -9.47 -22.17
C ASN A 482 -22.18 -8.68 -21.40
N PRO A 483 -21.61 -9.27 -20.33
CA PRO A 483 -20.58 -8.61 -19.55
C PRO A 483 -19.21 -8.67 -20.24
N LYS A 484 -18.48 -7.57 -20.15
CA LYS A 484 -17.07 -7.44 -20.52
C LYS A 484 -16.28 -6.84 -19.35
N ILE A 485 -15.30 -7.57 -18.83
CA ILE A 485 -14.41 -7.11 -17.76
C ILE A 485 -13.42 -6.09 -18.34
N ALA A 486 -13.31 -4.95 -17.68
CA ALA A 486 -12.47 -3.82 -18.06
C ALA A 486 -11.49 -3.43 -16.94
N ASP A 487 -10.55 -2.53 -17.26
CA ASP A 487 -9.65 -1.86 -16.32
C ASP A 487 -8.57 -2.76 -15.68
N PHE A 488 -7.61 -3.17 -16.51
CA PHE A 488 -6.49 -4.05 -16.13
C PHE A 488 -5.26 -3.30 -15.59
N GLY A 489 -5.37 -2.00 -15.29
CA GLY A 489 -4.24 -1.19 -14.79
C GLY A 489 -3.58 -1.78 -13.54
N MET A 490 -4.34 -2.50 -12.72
CA MET A 490 -3.86 -3.17 -11.53
C MET A 490 -3.51 -4.65 -11.72
N ALA A 491 -3.68 -5.21 -12.92
CA ALA A 491 -3.50 -6.64 -13.13
C ALA A 491 -2.02 -7.07 -12.99
N ARG A 492 -1.81 -8.35 -12.64
CA ARG A 492 -0.47 -8.95 -12.46
C ARG A 492 -0.37 -10.31 -13.14
N LEU A 493 0.82 -10.58 -13.71
CA LEU A 493 1.21 -11.86 -14.28
C LEU A 493 1.71 -12.80 -13.19
N PHE A 494 1.26 -14.05 -13.22
CA PHE A 494 1.78 -15.13 -12.39
C PHE A 494 2.52 -16.13 -13.29
N GLY A 495 3.67 -16.63 -12.83
CA GLY A 495 4.32 -17.78 -13.44
C GLY A 495 3.48 -19.05 -13.27
N GLU A 496 3.61 -20.02 -14.18
CA GLU A 496 2.80 -21.26 -14.19
C GLU A 496 2.81 -22.00 -12.83
N ASP A 497 3.97 -22.03 -12.16
CA ASP A 497 4.21 -22.71 -10.88
C ASP A 497 3.83 -21.85 -9.63
N GLN A 498 3.49 -20.57 -9.80
CA GLN A 498 3.19 -19.66 -8.69
C GLN A 498 1.70 -19.70 -8.33
N THR A 499 1.41 -19.89 -7.04
CA THR A 499 0.03 -19.96 -6.50
C THR A 499 -0.37 -18.73 -5.70
N GLN A 500 0.61 -17.96 -5.20
CA GLN A 500 0.42 -16.75 -4.41
C GLN A 500 1.61 -15.81 -4.59
N GLU A 501 1.36 -14.50 -4.53
CA GLU A 501 2.39 -13.46 -4.44
C GLU A 501 2.11 -12.51 -3.27
N ASN A 502 3.18 -11.84 -2.82
CA ASN A 502 3.13 -10.83 -1.77
C ASN A 502 3.52 -9.48 -2.36
N THR A 503 2.79 -8.43 -2.02
CA THR A 503 3.09 -7.05 -2.41
C THR A 503 3.05 -6.12 -1.22
N ASN A 504 4.02 -5.21 -1.13
CA ASN A 504 4.02 -4.13 -0.14
C ASN A 504 3.11 -2.97 -0.56
N LYS A 505 2.64 -2.96 -1.82
CA LYS A 505 1.72 -1.95 -2.35
C LYS A 505 0.34 -2.59 -2.52
N ILE A 506 -0.59 -2.26 -1.62
CA ILE A 506 -2.00 -2.66 -1.71
C ILE A 506 -2.71 -1.67 -2.64
N VAL A 507 -3.32 -2.20 -3.70
CA VAL A 507 -4.10 -1.45 -4.68
C VAL A 507 -5.38 -2.22 -5.01
N GLY A 508 -6.48 -1.52 -5.22
CA GLY A 508 -7.79 -2.11 -5.49
C GLY A 508 -8.88 -1.30 -4.80
N THR A 509 -10.13 -1.72 -4.95
CA THR A 509 -11.28 -1.02 -4.38
C THR A 509 -11.71 -1.62 -3.05
N TYR A 510 -11.73 -0.79 -2.00
CA TYR A 510 -12.17 -1.19 -0.67
C TYR A 510 -13.58 -1.83 -0.71
N GLY A 511 -13.74 -2.89 0.08
CA GLY A 511 -14.96 -3.71 0.11
C GLY A 511 -14.98 -4.86 -0.91
N TYR A 512 -14.25 -4.75 -2.03
CA TYR A 512 -14.07 -5.87 -2.98
C TYR A 512 -12.77 -6.62 -2.74
N MET A 513 -11.78 -5.98 -2.10
CA MET A 513 -10.49 -6.60 -1.81
C MET A 513 -10.63 -7.70 -0.76
N ALA A 514 -9.97 -8.83 -1.03
CA ALA A 514 -9.93 -9.94 -0.10
C ALA A 514 -9.16 -9.57 1.19
N PRO A 515 -9.58 -10.08 2.36
CA PRO A 515 -8.98 -9.73 3.65
C PRO A 515 -7.49 -10.02 3.71
N GLU A 516 -7.03 -11.17 3.23
CA GLU A 516 -5.61 -11.53 3.22
C GLU A 516 -4.77 -10.57 2.36
N TYR A 517 -5.38 -9.98 1.33
CA TYR A 517 -4.75 -8.99 0.48
C TYR A 517 -4.66 -7.64 1.17
N VAL A 518 -5.71 -7.23 1.88
CA VAL A 518 -5.73 -5.96 2.64
C VAL A 518 -4.81 -6.05 3.87
N MET A 519 -4.82 -7.18 4.58
CA MET A 519 -4.12 -7.35 5.85
C MET A 519 -2.64 -7.68 5.67
N HIS A 520 -2.30 -8.47 4.63
CA HIS A 520 -0.96 -9.03 4.48
C HIS A 520 -0.33 -8.75 3.12
N GLY A 521 -1.01 -8.03 2.23
CA GLY A 521 -0.54 -7.81 0.85
C GLY A 521 -0.47 -9.10 0.03
N GLN A 522 -1.12 -10.18 0.47
CA GLN A 522 -1.09 -11.48 -0.19
C GLN A 522 -2.20 -11.56 -1.22
N PHE A 523 -1.88 -11.83 -2.48
CA PHE A 523 -2.90 -12.00 -3.51
C PHE A 523 -2.66 -13.25 -4.34
N SER A 524 -3.76 -13.81 -4.82
CA SER A 524 -3.80 -15.00 -5.66
C SER A 524 -5.06 -14.97 -6.54
N VAL A 525 -5.25 -16.00 -7.36
CA VAL A 525 -6.53 -16.24 -8.06
C VAL A 525 -7.72 -16.24 -7.10
N LYS A 526 -7.54 -16.63 -5.82
CA LYS A 526 -8.59 -16.63 -4.80
C LYS A 526 -8.97 -15.22 -4.31
N SER A 527 -8.14 -14.22 -4.56
CA SER A 527 -8.46 -12.83 -4.24
C SER A 527 -9.48 -12.29 -5.24
N ASP A 528 -9.36 -12.62 -6.53
CA ASP A 528 -10.37 -12.30 -7.54
C ASP A 528 -11.68 -13.10 -7.30
N VAL A 529 -11.59 -14.36 -6.83
CA VAL A 529 -12.77 -15.15 -6.42
C VAL A 529 -13.56 -14.43 -5.32
N PHE A 530 -12.87 -13.86 -4.33
CA PHE A 530 -13.51 -13.08 -3.27
C PHE A 530 -14.26 -11.88 -3.85
N SER A 531 -13.61 -11.07 -4.69
CA SER A 531 -14.24 -9.93 -5.35
C SER A 531 -15.45 -10.34 -6.22
N PHE A 532 -15.36 -11.48 -6.90
CA PHE A 532 -16.47 -12.07 -7.64
C PHE A 532 -17.65 -12.49 -6.75
N GLY A 533 -17.38 -13.03 -5.56
CA GLY A 533 -18.41 -13.33 -4.58
C GLY A 533 -19.20 -12.08 -4.16
N ILE A 534 -18.50 -10.97 -3.92
CA ILE A 534 -19.16 -9.67 -3.66
C ILE A 534 -20.00 -9.24 -4.85
N LEU A 535 -19.50 -9.35 -6.09
CA LEU A 535 -20.26 -9.03 -7.30
C LEU A 535 -21.54 -9.85 -7.43
N ILE A 536 -21.52 -11.16 -7.13
CA ILE A 536 -22.74 -11.97 -7.13
C ILE A 536 -23.78 -11.40 -6.16
N LEU A 537 -23.36 -11.07 -4.93
CA LEU A 537 -24.25 -10.53 -3.92
C LEU A 537 -24.83 -9.17 -4.34
N GLU A 538 -24.03 -8.30 -4.94
CA GLU A 538 -24.50 -7.01 -5.48
C GLU A 538 -25.49 -7.21 -6.63
N ILE A 539 -25.23 -8.15 -7.54
CA ILE A 539 -26.11 -8.43 -8.68
C ILE A 539 -27.45 -9.00 -8.21
N VAL A 540 -27.45 -9.92 -7.25
CA VAL A 540 -28.68 -10.55 -6.75
C VAL A 540 -29.52 -9.56 -5.93
N SER A 541 -28.89 -8.70 -5.14
CA SER A 541 -29.58 -7.77 -4.24
C SER A 541 -29.89 -6.41 -4.85
N GLY A 542 -29.13 -5.99 -5.85
CA GLY A 542 -29.11 -4.59 -6.30
C GLY A 542 -28.59 -3.63 -5.22
N ILE A 543 -27.96 -4.12 -4.14
CA ILE A 543 -27.45 -3.28 -3.05
C ILE A 543 -25.94 -3.11 -3.24
N LYS A 544 -25.46 -1.87 -3.09
CA LYS A 544 -24.03 -1.58 -3.12
C LYS A 544 -23.35 -2.12 -1.86
N ASN A 545 -22.17 -2.72 -2.00
CA ASN A 545 -21.46 -3.37 -0.90
C ASN A 545 -21.27 -2.50 0.37
N SER A 546 -21.13 -1.18 0.21
CA SER A 546 -20.96 -0.21 1.30
C SER A 546 -22.27 0.34 1.89
N GLY A 547 -23.42 -0.25 1.58
CA GLY A 547 -24.73 0.43 1.67
C GLY A 547 -25.86 -0.30 2.39
N VAL A 548 -25.63 -1.42 3.08
CA VAL A 548 -26.71 -2.04 3.87
C VAL A 548 -26.91 -1.26 5.16
N ARG A 549 -28.08 -0.64 5.31
CA ARG A 549 -28.50 0.04 6.54
C ARG A 549 -29.49 -0.85 7.28
N ASP A 550 -29.13 -1.29 8.48
CA ASP A 550 -30.05 -1.94 9.42
C ASP A 550 -30.26 -1.00 10.62
N GLY A 551 -31.33 -0.19 10.56
CA GLY A 551 -31.57 0.86 11.54
C GLY A 551 -30.48 1.95 11.55
N GLU A 552 -29.79 2.12 12.68
CA GLU A 552 -28.70 3.10 12.86
C GLU A 552 -27.31 2.55 12.48
N ASN A 553 -27.19 1.27 12.14
CA ASN A 553 -25.93 0.59 11.86
C ASN A 553 -25.73 0.37 10.35
N THR A 554 -24.53 0.66 9.85
CA THR A 554 -24.11 0.33 8.47
C THR A 554 -23.32 -0.97 8.52
N GLU A 555 -23.80 -2.00 7.82
CA GLU A 555 -23.09 -3.28 7.67
C GLU A 555 -22.64 -3.51 6.21
N TYR A 556 -21.58 -4.31 6.02
CA TYR A 556 -21.15 -4.74 4.69
C TYR A 556 -22.13 -5.77 4.11
N LEU A 557 -22.32 -5.76 2.79
CA LEU A 557 -23.27 -6.65 2.11
C LEU A 557 -22.98 -8.14 2.35
N SER A 558 -21.70 -8.53 2.45
CA SER A 558 -21.31 -9.91 2.78
C SER A 558 -21.78 -10.34 4.17
N SER A 559 -21.78 -9.43 5.15
CA SER A 559 -22.24 -9.69 6.52
C SER A 559 -23.76 -9.79 6.58
N PHE A 560 -24.47 -8.87 5.93
CA PHE A 560 -25.92 -8.94 5.77
C PHE A 560 -26.36 -10.25 5.09
N ALA A 561 -25.69 -10.63 4.01
CA ALA A 561 -25.99 -11.85 3.27
C ALA A 561 -25.74 -13.10 4.13
N TRP A 562 -24.64 -13.15 4.87
CA TRP A 562 -24.32 -14.26 5.76
C TRP A 562 -25.34 -14.42 6.87
N ARG A 563 -25.70 -13.33 7.56
CA ARG A 563 -26.70 -13.33 8.63
C ARG A 563 -28.05 -13.87 8.14
N ASN A 564 -28.57 -13.29 7.06
CA ASN A 564 -29.85 -13.74 6.49
C ASN A 564 -29.78 -15.19 6.00
N TRP A 565 -28.67 -15.62 5.41
CA TRP A 565 -28.51 -17.01 4.97
C TRP A 565 -28.48 -18.00 6.16
N LYS A 566 -27.71 -17.68 7.21
CA LYS A 566 -27.59 -18.48 8.43
C LYS A 566 -28.92 -18.61 9.19
N GLU A 567 -29.72 -17.55 9.18
CA GLU A 567 -31.04 -17.49 9.83
C GLU A 567 -32.17 -18.10 8.97
N GLY A 568 -31.86 -18.62 7.78
CA GLY A 568 -32.87 -19.17 6.87
C GLY A 568 -33.74 -18.12 6.17
N MET A 569 -33.32 -16.84 6.21
CA MET A 569 -34.00 -15.68 5.63
C MET A 569 -33.30 -15.14 4.38
N ALA A 570 -32.54 -15.95 3.64
CA ALA A 570 -31.79 -15.51 2.46
C ALA A 570 -32.67 -14.89 1.34
N THR A 571 -33.99 -15.08 1.37
CA THR A 571 -34.92 -14.35 0.50
C THR A 571 -34.88 -12.84 0.70
N ASN A 572 -34.49 -12.34 1.87
CA ASN A 572 -34.34 -10.90 2.16
C ASN A 572 -33.19 -10.26 1.38
N ILE A 573 -32.28 -11.06 0.83
CA ILE A 573 -31.16 -10.60 0.01
C ILE A 573 -31.62 -10.32 -1.42
N ILE A 574 -32.73 -10.92 -1.86
CA ILE A 574 -33.19 -10.86 -3.24
C ILE A 574 -33.73 -9.46 -3.53
N ASP A 575 -33.26 -8.87 -4.61
CA ASP A 575 -33.77 -7.59 -5.11
C ASP A 575 -35.29 -7.65 -5.32
N PRO A 576 -36.09 -6.76 -4.71
CA PRO A 576 -37.55 -6.74 -4.87
C PRO A 576 -38.02 -6.55 -6.31
N ALA A 577 -37.16 -6.05 -7.19
CA ALA A 577 -37.46 -5.92 -8.62
C ALA A 577 -37.43 -7.26 -9.38
N LEU A 578 -36.93 -8.34 -8.79
CA LEU A 578 -36.88 -9.67 -9.40
C LEU A 578 -38.17 -10.46 -9.16
N ASN A 579 -38.59 -11.22 -10.17
CA ASN A 579 -39.75 -12.10 -10.06
C ASN A 579 -39.45 -13.33 -9.20
N ASN A 580 -40.52 -13.92 -8.65
CA ASN A 580 -40.38 -15.03 -7.71
C ASN A 580 -40.11 -16.39 -8.40
N ASP A 581 -40.31 -16.48 -9.71
CA ASP A 581 -40.24 -17.74 -10.47
C ASP A 581 -38.82 -18.34 -10.51
N SER A 582 -37.80 -17.48 -10.41
CA SER A 582 -36.39 -17.90 -10.43
C SER A 582 -35.75 -17.99 -9.04
N ARG A 583 -36.56 -18.04 -7.97
CA ARG A 583 -36.08 -18.04 -6.57
C ARG A 583 -35.01 -19.11 -6.32
N ASN A 584 -35.15 -20.31 -6.86
CA ASN A 584 -34.18 -21.39 -6.62
C ASN A 584 -32.80 -21.10 -7.23
N GLU A 585 -32.76 -20.55 -8.45
CA GLU A 585 -31.51 -20.14 -9.09
C GLU A 585 -30.87 -18.96 -8.35
N ILE A 586 -31.69 -17.99 -7.92
CA ILE A 586 -31.24 -16.85 -7.12
C ILE A 586 -30.60 -17.31 -5.80
N MET A 587 -31.28 -18.20 -5.09
CA MET A 587 -30.78 -18.77 -3.83
C MET A 587 -29.49 -19.56 -4.03
N ARG A 588 -29.37 -20.28 -5.16
CA ARG A 588 -28.14 -20.96 -5.55
C ARG A 588 -27.01 -19.95 -5.78
N CYS A 589 -27.27 -18.84 -6.47
CA CYS A 589 -26.27 -17.78 -6.65
C CYS A 589 -25.85 -17.14 -5.33
N ILE A 590 -26.77 -16.83 -4.42
CA ILE A 590 -26.44 -16.31 -3.07
C ILE A 590 -25.48 -17.27 -2.37
N HIS A 591 -25.79 -18.56 -2.40
CA HIS A 591 -24.96 -19.59 -1.78
C HIS A 591 -23.55 -19.67 -2.40
N ILE A 592 -23.44 -19.63 -3.74
CA ILE A 592 -22.15 -19.57 -4.43
C ILE A 592 -21.39 -18.29 -4.07
N GLY A 593 -22.08 -17.15 -4.00
CA GLY A 593 -21.49 -15.87 -3.56
C GLY A 593 -20.88 -15.98 -2.16
N LEU A 594 -21.59 -16.61 -1.22
CA LEU A 594 -21.10 -16.87 0.14
C LEU A 594 -19.89 -17.82 0.17
N LEU A 595 -19.87 -18.86 -0.67
CA LEU A 595 -18.70 -19.73 -0.81
C LEU A 595 -17.45 -18.97 -1.30
N CYS A 596 -17.64 -17.97 -2.16
CA CYS A 596 -16.56 -17.16 -2.69
C CYS A 596 -16.00 -16.14 -1.68
N VAL A 597 -16.80 -15.64 -0.73
CA VAL A 597 -16.38 -14.59 0.25
C VAL A 597 -15.94 -15.14 1.61
N GLN A 598 -15.72 -16.45 1.73
CA GLN A 598 -15.26 -17.07 2.97
C GLN A 598 -13.91 -16.51 3.43
N GLU A 599 -13.72 -16.39 4.74
CA GLU A 599 -12.47 -15.87 5.32
C GLU A 599 -11.26 -16.72 4.92
N ASN A 600 -11.34 -18.04 5.12
CA ASN A 600 -10.26 -18.95 4.75
C ASN A 600 -10.12 -19.08 3.23
N VAL A 601 -8.98 -18.63 2.71
CA VAL A 601 -8.59 -18.66 1.28
C VAL A 601 -8.67 -20.07 0.68
N ALA A 602 -8.34 -21.10 1.46
CA ALA A 602 -8.39 -22.49 1.01
C ALA A 602 -9.82 -22.99 0.81
N SER A 603 -10.78 -22.47 1.58
CA SER A 603 -12.19 -22.83 1.50
C SER A 603 -12.92 -22.22 0.30
N ARG A 604 -12.38 -21.12 -0.27
CA ARG A 604 -12.94 -20.50 -1.48
C ARG A 604 -12.80 -21.44 -2.68
N PRO A 605 -13.82 -21.61 -3.53
CA PRO A 605 -13.70 -22.42 -4.74
C PRO A 605 -12.72 -21.80 -5.76
N THR A 606 -12.30 -22.56 -6.77
CA THR A 606 -11.65 -22.00 -7.97
C THR A 606 -12.71 -21.48 -8.94
N MET A 607 -12.35 -20.60 -9.87
CA MET A 607 -13.31 -20.09 -10.85
C MET A 607 -13.85 -21.21 -11.76
N ASN A 608 -13.05 -22.22 -12.09
CA ASN A 608 -13.56 -23.40 -12.81
C ASN A 608 -14.67 -24.11 -12.03
N SER A 609 -14.45 -24.33 -10.72
CA SER A 609 -15.46 -24.92 -9.84
C SER A 609 -16.72 -24.06 -9.77
N VAL A 610 -16.57 -22.73 -9.67
CA VAL A 610 -17.70 -21.77 -9.69
C VAL A 610 -18.50 -21.86 -10.99
N VAL A 611 -17.83 -21.90 -12.15
CA VAL A 611 -18.49 -22.04 -13.46
C VAL A 611 -19.25 -23.37 -13.55
N VAL A 612 -18.70 -24.46 -13.02
CA VAL A 612 -19.39 -25.75 -12.94
C VAL A 612 -20.61 -25.69 -12.01
N MET A 613 -20.48 -25.05 -10.85
CA MET A 613 -21.58 -24.86 -9.88
C MET A 613 -22.74 -24.04 -10.47
N LEU A 614 -22.43 -23.02 -11.29
CA LEU A 614 -23.42 -22.24 -12.02
C LEU A 614 -24.08 -23.06 -13.15
N ASN A 615 -23.32 -23.78 -13.98
CA ASN A 615 -23.91 -24.50 -15.12
C ASN A 615 -24.72 -25.75 -14.74
N SER A 616 -24.52 -26.32 -13.54
CA SER A 616 -25.16 -27.56 -13.13
C SER A 616 -26.06 -27.41 -11.91
N HIS A 617 -27.35 -27.73 -12.08
CA HIS A 617 -28.34 -27.73 -11.00
C HIS A 617 -28.30 -29.00 -10.14
N SER A 618 -27.65 -30.07 -10.61
CA SER A 618 -27.59 -31.37 -9.94
C SER A 618 -26.42 -31.51 -8.95
N ILE A 619 -25.48 -30.56 -8.95
CA ILE A 619 -24.34 -30.58 -8.03
C ILE A 619 -24.76 -30.05 -6.66
N THR A 620 -24.55 -30.88 -5.64
CA THR A 620 -24.64 -30.50 -4.24
C THR A 620 -23.53 -29.52 -3.89
N LEU A 621 -23.89 -28.35 -3.37
CA LEU A 621 -22.94 -27.32 -2.98
C LEU A 621 -22.48 -27.53 -1.53
N PRO A 622 -21.19 -27.30 -1.21
CA PRO A 622 -20.70 -27.37 0.16
C PRO A 622 -21.30 -26.25 1.02
N MET A 623 -21.39 -26.46 2.33
CA MET A 623 -21.90 -25.44 3.23
C MET A 623 -20.90 -24.27 3.35
N PRO A 624 -21.30 -23.00 3.12
CA PRO A 624 -20.43 -21.86 3.29
C PRO A 624 -20.08 -21.64 4.77
N LEU A 625 -18.85 -21.23 5.02
CA LEU A 625 -18.36 -20.75 6.30
C LEU A 625 -18.47 -19.22 6.39
N GLU A 626 -18.17 -18.70 7.58
CA GLU A 626 -18.28 -17.27 7.89
C GLU A 626 -17.38 -16.40 6.98
N PRO A 627 -17.92 -15.30 6.41
CA PRO A 627 -17.13 -14.30 5.70
C PRO A 627 -16.29 -13.45 6.66
N ALA A 628 -15.15 -12.97 6.19
CA ALA A 628 -14.16 -12.26 7.00
C ALA A 628 -14.56 -10.88 7.58
N PHE A 629 -15.67 -10.28 7.14
CA PHE A 629 -16.02 -8.89 7.49
C PHE A 629 -17.05 -8.76 8.63
N HIS A 630 -17.16 -9.74 9.52
CA HIS A 630 -18.05 -9.68 10.69
C HIS A 630 -17.48 -8.76 11.80
N MET A 631 -17.61 -7.44 11.65
CA MET A 631 -17.42 -6.49 12.76
C MET A 631 -18.78 -6.15 13.40
N ASP A 632 -18.95 -6.45 14.69
CA ASP A 632 -20.15 -6.13 15.48
C ASP A 632 -20.24 -4.61 15.70
N VAL A 633 -21.26 -3.98 15.10
CA VAL A 633 -21.38 -2.51 14.96
C VAL A 633 -21.64 -1.79 16.30
N ARG A 634 -21.84 -2.53 17.40
CA ARG A 634 -22.11 -1.95 18.73
C ARG A 634 -20.97 -1.09 19.30
N ASN A 635 -19.72 -1.33 18.90
CA ASN A 635 -18.58 -0.56 19.40
C ASN A 635 -18.40 0.82 18.74
N LEU A 636 -19.11 1.13 17.65
CA LEU A 636 -18.98 2.43 16.96
C LEU A 636 -19.80 3.55 17.61
N GLN A 637 -20.85 3.23 18.37
CA GLN A 637 -21.71 4.24 19.01
C GLN A 637 -21.13 4.76 20.35
N ASP A 638 -20.36 3.94 21.07
CA ASP A 638 -19.68 4.36 22.32
C ASP A 638 -18.48 5.30 22.10
N ILE A 639 -17.97 5.38 20.87
CA ILE A 639 -16.89 6.30 20.49
C ILE A 639 -17.43 7.72 20.24
N LYS A 640 -18.69 7.85 19.78
CA LYS A 640 -19.31 9.16 19.53
C LYS A 640 -19.83 9.85 20.79
N SER A 641 -20.18 9.10 21.83
CA SER A 641 -20.73 9.64 23.08
C SER A 641 -19.66 10.16 24.05
N ARG A 642 -18.39 9.79 23.89
CA ARG A 642 -17.27 10.24 24.74
C ARG A 642 -16.49 11.45 24.22
N GLY A 643 -16.84 11.99 23.05
CA GLY A 643 -16.15 13.11 22.39
C GLY A 643 -16.68 14.52 22.68
N HIS A 644 -17.64 14.70 23.59
CA HIS A 644 -18.18 16.02 23.96
C HIS A 644 -18.03 16.30 25.45
N SER A 645 -16.83 16.71 25.85
CA SER A 645 -16.61 17.53 27.04
C SER A 645 -15.24 18.18 27.01
N SER A 646 -15.21 19.46 27.39
CA SER A 646 -14.06 20.35 27.58
C SER A 646 -13.35 20.93 26.34
N ALA A 647 -13.93 21.99 25.78
CA ALA A 647 -13.16 23.17 25.40
C ALA A 647 -13.83 24.39 26.05
N GLN A 648 -13.35 24.76 27.24
CA GLN A 648 -13.62 26.07 27.84
C GLN A 648 -12.57 27.03 27.26
N GLU A 649 -13.00 27.90 26.35
CA GLU A 649 -12.23 29.08 25.96
C GLU A 649 -12.44 30.18 27.01
N SER A 650 -11.33 30.69 27.53
CA SER A 650 -11.24 31.82 28.43
C SER A 650 -11.31 33.14 27.66
N ILE A 651 -12.21 34.04 28.07
CA ILE A 651 -12.15 35.47 27.77
C ILE A 651 -12.36 36.25 29.09
N ASN A 652 -11.28 36.85 29.60
CA ASN A 652 -11.32 38.00 30.51
C ASN A 652 -11.86 39.20 29.71
N GLU A 653 -12.59 40.20 30.20
CA GLU A 653 -12.69 40.87 31.50
C GLU A 653 -13.90 41.82 31.35
N ILE A 654 -14.71 42.04 32.40
CA ILE A 654 -15.23 43.35 32.83
C ILE A 654 -16.09 43.11 34.08
N SER A 655 -15.61 43.68 35.17
CA SER A 655 -16.24 43.85 36.47
C SER A 655 -17.50 44.71 36.40
N ASN A 656 -18.57 44.31 37.09
CA ASN A 656 -19.44 45.21 37.86
C ASN A 656 -20.26 44.39 38.88
N THR A 657 -19.77 44.37 40.12
CA THR A 657 -20.51 44.24 41.39
C THR A 657 -21.56 45.38 41.43
N GLU A 658 -22.81 45.29 41.87
CA GLU A 658 -23.50 44.85 43.10
C GLU A 658 -25.03 44.94 42.77
N LEU A 659 -26.03 44.36 43.44
CA LEU A 659 -26.37 44.41 44.87
C LEU A 659 -27.58 43.48 45.12
N TYR A 660 -27.57 42.76 46.25
CA TYR A 660 -28.70 42.09 46.92
C TYR A 660 -29.83 43.08 47.27
N PRO A 661 -31.10 42.68 47.53
CA PRO A 661 -31.52 41.89 48.72
C PRO A 661 -32.73 40.94 48.47
N ARG A 662 -33.12 39.95 49.29
CA ARG A 662 -33.00 39.65 50.73
C ARG A 662 -32.84 38.14 50.92
#